data_AF-R7SMT6-F1
#
_entry.id   AF-R7SMT6-F1
#
_cell.length_a   1.000
_cell.length_b   1.000
_cell.length_c   1.000
_cell.angle_alpha   90.00
_cell.angle_beta   90.00
_cell.angle_gamma   90.00
#
_symmetry.space_group_name_H-M   'P 1'
#
loop_
_entity.id
_entity.type
_entity.pdbx_description
1 polymer ?
#
loop_
_entity_poly.entity_id
_entity_poly.type
_entity_poly.pdbx_seq_one_letter_code
_entity_poly.pdbx_strand_id
1 'polypeptide(L)'
;MLRSALRTHLQAPKLSYRQYARNPRPSSPRPPRKEVYLLKPRSLINIFLKHSPHPSLALIAPALTPPLEQGSSDDANSQGDNEWLHIVQAPNLASALDHVDHILSTEAAQSQSPSPASVLPTSVIFSVLSKPPSTAYEAFAATLLALNHPQASHELFPLVHLLSAYWLANFALYAPLHSVVLRLIYAKNEPQSLHVALMLRILAQVKPANELQPMMALLLDVATRRHLDLGVRTYRAILENPATTGYIAKKVEQHMEARGYSPNLSHSHAFVRIYGLAGKRTVAARFWRRIRHGEYYGRKAEYVNDSRSQALLLEGTLRASKKPKQVSLYIKYLLETTARAVADPTVRQSDQTPMLPGPSGIPKKVFMAALRVMANNLRIPSRHLLSILRSGLESLGGGTKRLWCYSVVIKGLLKRAEYDEAAGLLEEIWEERDKFSAPETTVAVEALTMAGRPDAAFRLLLSLVPERDIASGTSRLGPGDNGVLLPRTYAPAAKTIDTHAVNSFMVSLLRIGRLDAVFFIWDTMPRLFRVEPDSVSLAIVLKAARYARKNEGALQVAIADFGLGRVLPRKVQAAHEDWTNLGKDEAKAALQALLATDEKRTGTAFWRGERAGAVALRIASEVLTTNWPELRGFTAPFQAVRRNAGEQATSPMSDLLHSFASHPGDDAPVEAAYGHLYHEEQRLYFGIVPEDDMFRAWFDLLAEEDGAAQIPLILTWMRYLKVRPSRDTLATALVHWGEVTFEGPWIQRLRGGESQYIKLLKWITKWVGRENVPGRNDTQKALMRVKWFRELGQFRAKRVADIAKERFNL
;
A
#
# COMPACT_ATOMS: atom_id res chain seq x y z
N MET A 1 -13.35 53.26 -19.23
CA MET A 1 -14.77 52.94 -19.48
C MET A 1 -14.97 51.75 -20.44
N LEU A 2 -14.26 51.63 -21.57
CA LEU A 2 -14.37 50.48 -22.48
C LEU A 2 -14.07 49.09 -21.84
N ARG A 3 -13.12 49.02 -20.90
CA ARG A 3 -12.83 47.78 -20.10
C ARG A 3 -13.94 47.41 -19.10
N SER A 4 -14.81 48.35 -18.73
CA SER A 4 -15.98 48.09 -17.89
C SER A 4 -17.17 47.60 -18.71
N ALA A 5 -17.34 48.12 -19.93
CA ALA A 5 -18.40 47.73 -20.86
C ALA A 5 -18.18 46.33 -21.47
N LEU A 6 -16.92 45.92 -21.67
CA LEU A 6 -16.60 44.56 -22.14
C LEU A 6 -16.79 43.47 -21.08
N ARG A 7 -16.90 43.84 -19.78
CA ARG A 7 -17.23 42.88 -18.70
C ARG A 7 -18.73 42.63 -18.55
N THR A 8 -19.58 43.53 -19.03
CA THR A 8 -21.04 43.40 -18.92
C THR A 8 -21.68 42.67 -20.09
N HIS A 9 -21.06 42.64 -21.27
CA HIS A 9 -21.66 42.03 -22.48
C HIS A 9 -21.14 40.63 -22.88
N LEU A 10 -20.16 40.06 -22.16
CA LEU A 10 -19.71 38.67 -22.35
C LEU A 10 -20.14 37.75 -21.21
N GLN A 11 -21.37 37.90 -20.71
CA GLN A 11 -22.02 36.81 -19.99
C GLN A 11 -22.61 35.85 -21.00
N ALA A 12 -21.82 34.86 -21.42
CA ALA A 12 -22.37 33.62 -21.94
C ALA A 12 -23.49 33.14 -20.99
N PRO A 13 -24.62 32.63 -21.48
CA PRO A 13 -25.71 32.20 -20.62
C PRO A 13 -25.14 31.17 -19.64
N LYS A 14 -25.05 31.54 -18.36
CA LYS A 14 -24.83 30.57 -17.29
C LYS A 14 -26.03 29.63 -17.37
N LEU A 15 -25.83 28.46 -17.97
CA LEU A 15 -26.80 27.38 -17.93
C LEU A 15 -27.25 27.25 -16.48
N SER A 16 -28.51 27.58 -16.25
CA SER A 16 -29.13 27.62 -14.94
C SER A 16 -29.26 26.18 -14.42
N TYR A 17 -28.18 25.66 -13.85
CA TYR A 17 -28.19 24.44 -13.04
C TYR A 17 -29.01 24.58 -11.73
N ARG A 18 -29.74 25.69 -11.55
CA ARG A 18 -30.74 25.86 -10.47
C ARG A 18 -31.90 24.87 -10.55
N GLN A 19 -32.08 24.13 -11.64
CA GLN A 19 -33.19 23.17 -11.78
C GLN A 19 -33.03 21.86 -10.98
N TYR A 20 -31.84 21.51 -10.48
CA TYR A 20 -31.68 20.31 -9.62
C TYR A 20 -31.98 20.54 -8.14
N ALA A 21 -32.51 21.72 -7.73
CA ALA A 21 -32.66 22.06 -6.31
C ALA A 21 -33.99 22.71 -5.90
N ARG A 22 -35.01 22.77 -6.77
CA ARG A 22 -36.34 23.26 -6.37
C ARG A 22 -37.37 22.13 -6.37
N ASN A 23 -37.52 21.54 -5.17
CA ASN A 23 -38.70 20.86 -4.59
C ASN A 23 -38.37 19.50 -3.94
N PRO A 24 -37.80 19.47 -2.72
CA PRO A 24 -37.99 18.33 -1.85
C PRO A 24 -39.44 18.38 -1.31
N ARG A 25 -40.29 17.43 -1.74
CA ARG A 25 -41.60 17.20 -1.10
C ARG A 25 -41.37 16.95 0.40
N PRO A 26 -42.03 17.70 1.31
CA PRO A 26 -41.71 17.67 2.74
C PRO A 26 -42.22 16.44 3.53
N SER A 27 -42.58 15.33 2.89
CA SER A 27 -43.23 14.19 3.58
C SER A 27 -42.55 12.82 3.46
N SER A 28 -41.31 12.72 2.93
CA SER A 28 -40.62 11.42 2.92
C SER A 28 -40.14 11.02 4.34
N PRO A 29 -40.36 9.77 4.78
CA PRO A 29 -39.87 9.28 6.07
C PRO A 29 -38.35 9.43 6.16
N ARG A 30 -37.84 9.61 7.38
CA ARG A 30 -36.43 9.85 7.73
C ARG A 30 -35.48 9.14 6.75
N PRO A 31 -34.50 9.84 6.14
CA PRO A 31 -33.56 9.19 5.23
C PRO A 31 -32.87 8.04 5.97
N PRO A 32 -32.78 6.84 5.37
CA PRO A 32 -32.18 5.68 6.01
C PRO A 32 -30.79 6.05 6.50
N ARG A 33 -30.56 5.88 7.82
CA ARG A 33 -29.29 6.18 8.46
C ARG A 33 -28.22 5.25 7.89
N LYS A 34 -27.19 5.84 7.28
CA LYS A 34 -25.84 5.26 7.07
C LYS A 34 -25.73 3.89 6.38
N GLU A 35 -26.72 3.43 5.64
CA GLU A 35 -26.43 2.58 4.48
C GLU A 35 -25.76 3.46 3.43
N VAL A 36 -24.48 3.74 3.64
CA VAL A 36 -23.60 4.22 2.58
C VAL A 36 -23.67 3.14 1.53
N TYR A 37 -24.46 3.36 0.47
CA TYR A 37 -24.78 2.39 -0.59
C TYR A 37 -23.54 1.60 -1.04
N LEU A 38 -23.25 0.49 -0.35
CA LEU A 38 -22.16 -0.41 -0.68
C LEU A 38 -22.49 -0.97 -2.04
N LEU A 39 -21.61 -0.74 -3.01
CA LEU A 39 -21.77 -1.26 -4.35
C LEU A 39 -21.54 -2.76 -4.25
N LYS A 40 -22.62 -3.54 -4.29
CA LYS A 40 -22.52 -5.00 -4.53
C LYS A 40 -22.40 -5.23 -6.03
N PRO A 41 -21.82 -6.36 -6.49
CA PRO A 41 -21.76 -6.70 -7.92
C PRO A 41 -23.13 -6.59 -8.61
N ARG A 42 -24.18 -7.15 -7.98
CA ARG A 42 -25.56 -7.00 -8.45
C ARG A 42 -26.02 -5.54 -8.57
N SER A 43 -25.65 -4.70 -7.61
CA SER A 43 -25.97 -3.26 -7.67
C SER A 43 -25.19 -2.54 -8.78
N LEU A 44 -23.94 -2.93 -9.04
CA LEU A 44 -23.15 -2.41 -10.17
C LEU A 44 -23.82 -2.75 -11.49
N ILE A 45 -24.22 -4.01 -11.68
CA ILE A 45 -24.94 -4.47 -12.88
C ILE A 45 -26.26 -3.70 -13.04
N ASN A 46 -27.07 -3.57 -11.98
CA ASN A 46 -28.34 -2.85 -12.04
C ASN A 46 -28.16 -1.35 -12.35
N ILE A 47 -27.14 -0.70 -11.77
CA ILE A 47 -26.84 0.70 -12.08
C ILE A 47 -26.40 0.82 -13.54
N PHE A 48 -25.57 -0.09 -14.03
CA PHE A 48 -25.11 -0.09 -15.41
C PHE A 48 -26.28 -0.27 -16.38
N LEU A 49 -27.15 -1.26 -16.13
CA LEU A 49 -28.36 -1.54 -16.92
C LEU A 49 -29.30 -0.35 -17.04
N LYS A 50 -29.48 0.39 -15.94
CA LYS A 50 -30.35 1.55 -15.92
C LYS A 50 -29.87 2.69 -16.83
N HIS A 51 -28.56 2.78 -17.06
CA HIS A 51 -27.95 3.87 -17.82
C HIS A 51 -27.49 3.46 -19.22
N SER A 52 -27.29 2.16 -19.46
CA SER A 52 -26.83 1.57 -20.72
C SER A 52 -27.58 0.26 -21.00
N PRO A 53 -28.82 0.31 -21.54
CA PRO A 53 -29.58 -0.89 -21.85
C PRO A 53 -28.93 -1.65 -23.02
N HIS A 54 -28.53 -2.91 -22.82
CA HIS A 54 -27.94 -3.78 -23.85
C HIS A 54 -28.67 -5.14 -23.89
N PRO A 55 -29.03 -5.68 -25.07
CA PRO A 55 -29.82 -6.92 -25.19
C PRO A 55 -29.12 -8.13 -24.56
N SER A 56 -27.81 -8.30 -24.74
CA SER A 56 -27.05 -9.38 -24.09
C SER A 56 -27.08 -9.36 -22.56
N LEU A 57 -27.32 -8.20 -21.93
CA LEU A 57 -27.47 -8.17 -20.48
C LEU A 57 -28.89 -8.56 -20.02
N ALA A 58 -29.90 -8.39 -20.87
CA ALA A 58 -31.25 -8.88 -20.59
C ALA A 58 -31.27 -10.42 -20.51
N LEU A 59 -30.40 -11.10 -21.26
CA LEU A 59 -30.20 -12.57 -21.16
C LEU A 59 -29.48 -13.00 -19.87
N ILE A 60 -28.71 -12.10 -19.25
CA ILE A 60 -27.96 -12.40 -18.03
C ILE A 60 -28.81 -12.14 -16.78
N ALA A 61 -29.77 -11.23 -16.83
CA ALA A 61 -30.65 -10.92 -15.70
C ALA A 61 -31.35 -12.17 -15.12
N PRO A 62 -31.91 -13.10 -15.94
CA PRO A 62 -32.45 -14.38 -15.46
C PRO A 62 -31.39 -15.30 -14.85
N ALA A 63 -30.17 -15.34 -15.41
CA ALA A 63 -29.08 -16.19 -14.90
C ALA A 63 -28.50 -15.69 -13.57
N LEU A 64 -28.68 -14.41 -13.24
CA LEU A 64 -28.29 -13.84 -11.94
C LEU A 64 -29.30 -14.14 -10.83
N THR A 65 -30.53 -14.52 -11.20
CA THR A 65 -31.52 -15.13 -10.32
C THR A 65 -31.27 -16.63 -10.26
N PRO A 66 -31.13 -17.22 -9.06
CA PRO A 66 -30.97 -18.68 -8.96
C PRO A 66 -32.16 -19.34 -9.66
N PRO A 67 -31.94 -20.42 -10.45
CA PRO A 67 -33.03 -21.11 -11.12
C PRO A 67 -34.03 -21.56 -10.06
N LEU A 68 -35.25 -21.04 -10.15
CA LEU A 68 -36.40 -21.65 -9.48
C LEU A 68 -36.56 -23.02 -10.13
N GLU A 69 -36.52 -24.09 -9.32
CA GLU A 69 -36.73 -25.47 -9.75
C GLU A 69 -37.96 -25.55 -10.68
N GLN A 70 -37.72 -25.55 -11.99
CA GLN A 70 -38.75 -25.73 -13.00
C GLN A 70 -38.49 -27.07 -13.66
N GLY A 71 -39.52 -27.91 -13.62
CA GLY A 71 -39.46 -29.34 -13.89
C GLY A 71 -38.91 -29.70 -15.27
N SER A 72 -38.27 -30.86 -15.30
CA SER A 72 -37.73 -31.55 -16.47
C SER A 72 -38.71 -31.57 -17.65
N SER A 73 -38.34 -30.91 -18.75
CA SER A 73 -38.90 -31.19 -20.08
C SER A 73 -37.79 -31.73 -20.98
N ASP A 74 -37.96 -32.96 -21.45
CA ASP A 74 -37.01 -33.80 -22.19
C ASP A 74 -36.91 -33.42 -23.69
N ASP A 75 -36.29 -32.29 -24.04
CA ASP A 75 -35.92 -32.00 -25.45
C ASP A 75 -34.39 -32.06 -25.65
N ALA A 76 -33.90 -33.23 -26.10
CA ALA A 76 -32.51 -33.67 -25.97
C ALA A 76 -31.54 -33.37 -27.14
N ASN A 77 -31.86 -32.50 -28.11
CA ASN A 77 -31.08 -32.38 -29.36
C ASN A 77 -30.26 -31.08 -29.57
N SER A 78 -29.93 -30.31 -28.52
CA SER A 78 -29.02 -29.15 -28.61
C SER A 78 -27.70 -29.40 -27.85
N GLN A 79 -26.89 -30.34 -28.34
CA GLN A 79 -25.71 -30.85 -27.62
C GLN A 79 -24.54 -29.84 -27.51
N GLY A 80 -24.49 -28.80 -28.36
CA GLY A 80 -23.41 -27.79 -28.35
C GLY A 80 -23.63 -26.60 -27.41
N ASP A 81 -24.87 -26.24 -27.07
CA ASP A 81 -25.15 -25.09 -26.19
C ASP A 81 -25.06 -25.43 -24.69
N ASN A 82 -24.98 -26.72 -24.36
CA ASN A 82 -24.99 -27.20 -22.98
C ASN A 82 -23.64 -27.08 -22.25
N GLU A 83 -22.51 -26.93 -22.95
CA GLU A 83 -21.20 -26.89 -22.30
C GLU A 83 -21.01 -25.65 -21.42
N TRP A 84 -21.49 -24.49 -21.89
CA TRP A 84 -21.44 -23.23 -21.14
C TRP A 84 -22.41 -23.22 -19.94
N LEU A 85 -23.46 -24.04 -19.99
CA LEU A 85 -24.46 -24.11 -18.93
C LEU A 85 -23.85 -24.59 -17.62
N HIS A 86 -22.90 -25.53 -17.66
CA HIS A 86 -22.19 -26.02 -16.49
C HIS A 86 -21.37 -24.92 -15.79
N ILE A 87 -20.71 -24.05 -16.55
CA ILE A 87 -19.98 -22.90 -15.99
C ILE A 87 -20.96 -21.91 -15.35
N VAL A 88 -22.09 -21.64 -16.01
CA VAL A 88 -23.10 -20.70 -15.49
C VAL A 88 -23.75 -21.23 -14.22
N GLN A 89 -24.11 -22.52 -14.20
CA GLN A 89 -24.76 -23.18 -13.06
C GLN A 89 -23.79 -23.59 -11.94
N ALA A 90 -22.48 -23.50 -12.16
CA ALA A 90 -21.48 -23.83 -11.15
C ALA A 90 -21.77 -23.08 -9.82
N PRO A 91 -21.73 -23.77 -8.67
CA PRO A 91 -22.17 -23.20 -7.39
C PRO A 91 -21.21 -22.14 -6.83
N ASN A 92 -19.92 -22.21 -7.21
CA ASN A 92 -18.88 -21.29 -6.75
C ASN A 92 -17.91 -20.94 -7.89
N LEU A 93 -17.03 -19.97 -7.65
CA LEU A 93 -16.09 -19.48 -8.65
C LEU A 93 -15.00 -20.51 -8.99
N ALA A 94 -14.50 -21.26 -8.01
CA ALA A 94 -13.49 -22.30 -8.24
C ALA A 94 -13.99 -23.36 -9.23
N SER A 95 -15.16 -23.95 -8.97
CA SER A 95 -15.78 -24.90 -9.91
C SER A 95 -16.02 -24.26 -11.27
N ALA A 96 -16.46 -23.00 -11.34
CA ALA A 96 -16.64 -22.33 -12.62
C ALA A 96 -15.32 -22.19 -13.41
N LEU A 97 -14.21 -21.87 -12.73
CA LEU A 97 -12.88 -21.78 -13.33
C LEU A 97 -12.35 -23.16 -13.76
N ASP A 98 -12.55 -24.20 -12.96
CA ASP A 98 -12.15 -25.57 -13.31
C ASP A 98 -12.84 -26.05 -14.60
N HIS A 99 -14.13 -25.74 -14.76
CA HIS A 99 -14.86 -26.05 -15.99
C HIS A 99 -14.34 -25.23 -17.18
N VAL A 100 -13.98 -23.96 -16.98
CA VAL A 100 -13.36 -23.15 -18.05
C VAL A 100 -12.02 -23.75 -18.46
N ASP A 101 -11.15 -24.08 -17.50
CA ASP A 101 -9.84 -24.66 -17.78
C ASP A 101 -9.96 -26.01 -18.47
N HIS A 102 -10.96 -26.83 -18.08
CA HIS A 102 -11.27 -28.08 -18.76
C HIS A 102 -11.65 -27.86 -20.23
N ILE A 103 -12.57 -26.94 -20.51
CA ILE A 103 -13.01 -26.62 -21.88
C ILE A 103 -11.83 -26.12 -22.73
N LEU A 104 -11.07 -25.15 -22.21
CA LEU A 104 -9.90 -24.60 -22.92
C LEU A 104 -8.85 -25.68 -23.19
N SER A 105 -8.65 -26.63 -22.25
CA SER A 105 -7.73 -27.74 -22.43
C SER A 105 -8.23 -28.75 -23.46
N THR A 106 -9.53 -29.06 -23.47
CA THR A 106 -10.12 -29.96 -24.46
C THR A 106 -10.08 -29.39 -25.87
N GLU A 107 -10.34 -28.10 -26.02
CA GLU A 107 -10.27 -27.42 -27.33
C GLU A 107 -8.83 -27.30 -27.82
N ALA A 108 -7.86 -27.06 -26.92
CA ALA A 108 -6.43 -27.08 -27.25
C ALA A 108 -5.96 -28.47 -27.70
N ALA A 109 -6.50 -29.55 -27.11
CA ALA A 109 -6.17 -30.92 -27.51
C ALA A 109 -6.83 -31.35 -28.83
N GLN A 110 -8.05 -30.88 -29.11
CA GLN A 110 -8.80 -31.22 -30.33
C GLN A 110 -8.37 -30.39 -31.55
N SER A 111 -7.85 -29.19 -31.33
CA SER A 111 -7.42 -28.28 -32.40
C SER A 111 -6.06 -28.71 -32.98
N GLN A 112 -6.07 -29.70 -33.89
CA GLN A 112 -4.88 -30.07 -34.69
C GLN A 112 -4.50 -28.98 -35.71
N SER A 113 -5.36 -27.98 -35.92
CA SER A 113 -5.07 -26.79 -36.72
C SER A 113 -5.12 -25.55 -35.83
N PRO A 114 -4.32 -24.49 -36.10
CA PRO A 114 -4.36 -23.22 -35.39
C PRO A 114 -5.64 -22.44 -35.74
N SER A 115 -6.80 -22.99 -35.41
CA SER A 115 -8.07 -22.27 -35.40
C SER A 115 -7.99 -21.12 -34.40
N PRO A 116 -8.70 -20.01 -34.63
CA PRO A 116 -8.78 -18.93 -33.66
C PRO A 116 -9.27 -19.52 -32.33
N ALA A 117 -8.46 -19.36 -31.27
CA ALA A 117 -8.78 -19.85 -29.93
C ALA A 117 -10.24 -19.54 -29.61
N SER A 118 -10.96 -20.56 -29.16
CA SER A 118 -12.36 -20.49 -28.75
C SER A 118 -12.59 -19.26 -27.87
N VAL A 119 -13.44 -18.37 -28.36
CA VAL A 119 -13.74 -17.12 -27.65
C VAL A 119 -14.86 -17.42 -26.67
N LEU A 120 -14.56 -17.43 -25.38
CA LEU A 120 -15.56 -17.58 -24.32
C LEU A 120 -16.73 -16.59 -24.54
N PRO A 121 -18.00 -17.02 -24.48
CA PRO A 121 -19.11 -16.07 -24.59
C PRO A 121 -19.06 -15.01 -23.47
N THR A 122 -19.34 -13.74 -23.79
CA THR A 122 -19.29 -12.65 -22.79
C THR A 122 -20.27 -12.88 -21.62
N SER A 123 -21.39 -13.59 -21.85
CA SER A 123 -22.35 -14.01 -20.82
C SER A 123 -21.71 -14.94 -19.77
N VAL A 124 -20.84 -15.86 -20.21
CA VAL A 124 -20.11 -16.77 -19.33
C VAL A 124 -19.16 -15.98 -18.44
N ILE A 125 -18.43 -15.01 -19.01
CA ILE A 125 -17.52 -14.13 -18.24
C ILE A 125 -18.28 -13.34 -17.18
N PHE A 126 -19.45 -12.79 -17.52
CA PHE A 126 -20.28 -12.09 -16.55
C PHE A 126 -20.79 -13.02 -15.45
N SER A 127 -21.15 -14.26 -15.77
CA SER A 127 -21.55 -15.25 -14.76
C SER A 127 -20.39 -15.56 -13.81
N VAL A 128 -19.19 -15.80 -14.34
CA VAL A 128 -17.94 -16.04 -13.58
C VAL A 128 -17.64 -14.84 -12.69
N LEU A 129 -17.59 -13.62 -13.23
CA LEU A 129 -17.33 -12.39 -12.46
C LEU A 129 -18.46 -11.99 -11.51
N SER A 130 -19.65 -12.58 -11.62
CA SER A 130 -20.75 -12.31 -10.68
C SER A 130 -20.67 -13.21 -9.44
N LYS A 131 -19.90 -14.31 -9.50
CA LYS A 131 -19.68 -15.23 -8.39
C LYS A 131 -18.64 -14.65 -7.43
N PRO A 132 -18.90 -14.69 -6.11
CA PRO A 132 -17.92 -14.21 -5.13
C PRO A 132 -16.70 -15.14 -5.12
N PRO A 133 -15.47 -14.61 -5.29
CA PRO A 133 -14.26 -15.39 -5.08
C PRO A 133 -14.14 -15.81 -3.62
N SER A 134 -13.63 -17.01 -3.39
CA SER A 134 -13.26 -17.48 -2.05
C SER A 134 -11.81 -17.12 -1.73
N THR A 135 -10.96 -17.12 -2.75
CA THR A 135 -9.52 -16.84 -2.63
C THR A 135 -9.09 -15.66 -3.50
N ALA A 136 -7.95 -15.07 -3.13
CA ALA A 136 -7.32 -14.01 -3.92
C ALA A 136 -6.87 -14.53 -5.31
N TYR A 137 -6.44 -15.80 -5.38
CA TYR A 137 -6.11 -16.46 -6.63
C TYR A 137 -7.32 -16.56 -7.57
N GLU A 138 -8.47 -17.03 -7.09
CA GLU A 138 -9.69 -17.09 -7.90
C GLU A 138 -10.09 -15.71 -8.44
N ALA A 139 -9.99 -14.65 -7.62
CA ALA A 139 -10.28 -13.29 -8.04
C ALA A 139 -9.33 -12.81 -9.17
N PHE A 140 -8.05 -13.19 -9.07
CA PHE A 140 -7.05 -12.90 -10.08
C PHE A 140 -7.27 -13.72 -11.36
N ALA A 141 -7.49 -15.03 -11.25
CA ALA A 141 -7.75 -15.92 -12.38
C ALA A 141 -9.00 -15.47 -13.17
N ALA A 142 -10.10 -15.18 -12.48
CA ALA A 142 -11.32 -14.66 -13.10
C ALA A 142 -11.08 -13.30 -13.79
N THR A 143 -10.21 -12.46 -13.23
CA THR A 143 -9.79 -11.20 -13.87
C THR A 143 -8.94 -11.45 -15.11
N LEU A 144 -7.96 -12.35 -15.06
CA LEU A 144 -7.12 -12.67 -16.20
C LEU A 144 -7.95 -13.22 -17.36
N LEU A 145 -8.88 -14.13 -17.08
CA LEU A 145 -9.85 -14.65 -18.04
C LEU A 145 -10.63 -13.49 -18.68
N ALA A 146 -11.12 -12.56 -17.87
CA ALA A 146 -11.84 -11.39 -18.33
C ALA A 146 -10.97 -10.41 -19.15
N LEU A 147 -9.69 -10.27 -18.82
CA LEU A 147 -8.74 -9.37 -19.49
C LEU A 147 -8.17 -9.94 -20.79
N ASN A 148 -8.11 -11.26 -20.91
CA ASN A 148 -7.64 -11.97 -22.09
C ASN A 148 -8.76 -12.21 -23.10
N HIS A 149 -10.02 -11.99 -22.70
CA HIS A 149 -11.17 -12.14 -23.59
C HIS A 149 -11.08 -11.18 -24.80
N PRO A 150 -10.96 -11.71 -26.03
CA PRO A 150 -10.87 -10.89 -27.21
C PRO A 150 -12.22 -10.21 -27.49
N GLN A 151 -12.22 -8.88 -27.41
CA GLN A 151 -13.31 -7.99 -27.82
C GLN A 151 -14.72 -8.45 -27.39
N ALA A 152 -14.96 -8.53 -26.08
CA ALA A 152 -16.31 -8.29 -25.56
C ALA A 152 -16.88 -7.04 -26.26
N SER A 153 -18.19 -7.05 -26.58
CA SER A 153 -18.82 -5.92 -27.26
C SER A 153 -18.38 -4.62 -26.59
N HIS A 154 -17.99 -3.67 -27.41
CA HIS A 154 -17.39 -2.40 -27.02
C HIS A 154 -18.13 -1.65 -25.89
N GLU A 155 -19.42 -1.96 -25.72
CA GLU A 155 -20.33 -1.44 -24.70
C GLU A 155 -20.26 -2.17 -23.36
N LEU A 156 -19.96 -3.48 -23.34
CA LEU A 156 -19.93 -4.32 -22.14
C LEU A 156 -18.54 -4.37 -21.50
N PHE A 157 -17.50 -4.05 -22.26
CA PHE A 157 -16.13 -3.97 -21.80
C PHE A 157 -15.94 -3.17 -20.49
N PRO A 158 -16.56 -1.99 -20.28
CA PRO A 158 -16.44 -1.25 -19.03
C PRO A 158 -17.04 -1.97 -17.83
N LEU A 159 -18.14 -2.72 -18.00
CA LEU A 159 -18.78 -3.47 -16.92
C LEU A 159 -17.90 -4.62 -16.44
N VAL A 160 -17.26 -5.34 -17.38
CA VAL A 160 -16.27 -6.38 -17.07
C VAL A 160 -15.15 -5.80 -16.19
N HIS A 161 -14.59 -4.65 -16.59
CA HIS A 161 -13.52 -3.98 -15.83
C HIS A 161 -13.99 -3.51 -14.44
N LEU A 162 -15.23 -3.03 -14.32
CA LEU A 162 -15.80 -2.62 -13.03
C LEU A 162 -15.99 -3.82 -12.08
N LEU A 163 -16.45 -4.96 -12.58
CA LEU A 163 -16.61 -6.18 -11.78
C LEU A 163 -15.26 -6.78 -11.37
N SER A 164 -14.30 -6.87 -12.30
CA SER A 164 -12.93 -7.27 -11.97
C SER A 164 -12.32 -6.33 -10.93
N ALA A 165 -12.40 -5.01 -11.14
CA ALA A 165 -11.88 -4.04 -10.19
C ALA A 165 -12.52 -4.15 -8.80
N TYR A 166 -13.82 -4.46 -8.72
CA TYR A 166 -14.50 -4.69 -7.45
C TYR A 166 -13.90 -5.86 -6.68
N TRP A 167 -13.69 -7.01 -7.33
CA TRP A 167 -13.10 -8.17 -6.66
C TRP A 167 -11.64 -7.96 -6.31
N LEU A 168 -10.83 -7.47 -7.26
CA LEU A 168 -9.41 -7.21 -7.02
C LEU A 168 -9.22 -6.24 -5.84
N ALA A 169 -10.02 -5.18 -5.77
CA ALA A 169 -9.90 -4.22 -4.68
C ALA A 169 -10.33 -4.84 -3.33
N ASN A 170 -11.39 -5.66 -3.31
CA ASN A 170 -11.82 -6.36 -2.09
C ASN A 170 -10.78 -7.36 -1.56
N PHE A 171 -10.02 -7.98 -2.45
CA PHE A 171 -8.92 -8.89 -2.11
C PHE A 171 -7.54 -8.19 -1.99
N ALA A 172 -7.50 -6.85 -2.02
CA ALA A 172 -6.27 -6.06 -1.95
C ALA A 172 -5.24 -6.40 -3.06
N LEU A 173 -5.70 -6.87 -4.22
CA LEU A 173 -4.91 -7.20 -5.40
C LEU A 173 -4.66 -5.93 -6.23
N TYR A 174 -3.91 -5.00 -5.65
CA TYR A 174 -3.76 -3.65 -6.21
C TYR A 174 -2.93 -3.61 -7.50
N ALA A 175 -2.01 -4.56 -7.69
CA ALA A 175 -1.20 -4.68 -8.90
C ALA A 175 -2.04 -4.94 -10.17
N PRO A 176 -2.82 -6.03 -10.25
CA PRO A 176 -3.74 -6.25 -11.37
C PRO A 176 -4.86 -5.21 -11.43
N LEU A 177 -5.31 -4.68 -10.28
CA LEU A 177 -6.30 -3.59 -10.25
C LEU A 177 -5.81 -2.35 -10.99
N HIS A 178 -4.54 -1.98 -10.83
CA HIS A 178 -3.95 -0.87 -11.58
C HIS A 178 -4.00 -1.13 -13.09
N SER A 179 -3.67 -2.34 -13.53
CA SER A 179 -3.77 -2.74 -14.94
C SER A 179 -5.21 -2.64 -15.47
N VAL A 180 -6.21 -3.06 -14.69
CA VAL A 180 -7.64 -2.91 -15.03
C VAL A 180 -8.02 -1.42 -15.16
N VAL A 181 -7.56 -0.56 -14.24
CA VAL A 181 -7.80 0.89 -14.30
C VAL A 181 -7.16 1.50 -15.54
N LEU A 182 -5.92 1.12 -15.88
CA LEU A 182 -5.24 1.61 -17.08
C LEU A 182 -5.97 1.16 -18.35
N ARG A 183 -6.37 -0.12 -18.44
CA ARG A 183 -7.12 -0.64 -19.61
C ARG A 183 -8.47 0.06 -19.78
N LEU A 184 -9.17 0.38 -18.69
CA LEU A 184 -10.40 1.17 -18.75
C LEU A 184 -10.17 2.59 -19.30
N ILE A 185 -9.06 3.24 -18.91
CA ILE A 185 -8.73 4.60 -19.34
C ILE A 185 -8.27 4.66 -20.80
N TYR A 186 -7.50 3.65 -21.23
CA TYR A 186 -6.93 3.55 -22.58
C TYR A 186 -7.79 2.72 -23.55
N ALA A 187 -8.98 2.29 -23.13
CA ALA A 187 -9.92 1.64 -24.03
C ALA A 187 -10.19 2.54 -25.25
N LYS A 188 -10.28 1.94 -26.45
CA LYS A 188 -10.54 2.66 -27.70
C LYS A 188 -11.78 3.55 -27.62
N ASN A 189 -12.78 3.11 -26.85
CA ASN A 189 -13.97 3.90 -26.56
C ASN A 189 -13.67 4.82 -25.39
N GLU A 190 -13.95 6.11 -25.57
CA GLU A 190 -13.76 7.07 -24.50
C GLU A 190 -14.57 6.67 -23.24
N PRO A 191 -13.92 6.54 -22.06
CA PRO A 191 -14.64 6.23 -20.83
C PRO A 191 -15.72 7.27 -20.55
N GLN A 192 -16.98 6.81 -20.49
CA GLN A 192 -18.12 7.63 -20.11
C GLN A 192 -18.02 8.09 -18.65
N SER A 193 -18.71 9.19 -18.33
CA SER A 193 -18.77 9.76 -16.97
C SER A 193 -19.19 8.73 -15.91
N LEU A 194 -20.15 7.87 -16.25
CA LEU A 194 -20.64 6.82 -15.35
C LEU A 194 -19.54 5.80 -15.01
N HIS A 195 -18.74 5.37 -15.99
CA HIS A 195 -17.70 4.36 -15.79
C HIS A 195 -16.63 4.85 -14.81
N VAL A 196 -16.16 6.09 -15.00
CA VAL A 196 -15.17 6.71 -14.12
C VAL A 196 -15.75 6.95 -12.71
N ALA A 197 -17.01 7.38 -12.63
CA ALA A 197 -17.69 7.58 -11.35
C ALA A 197 -17.87 6.28 -10.55
N LEU A 198 -18.28 5.20 -11.21
CA LEU A 198 -18.42 3.88 -10.57
C LEU A 198 -17.07 3.31 -10.15
N MET A 199 -16.04 3.42 -11.00
CA MET A 199 -14.69 2.97 -10.65
C MET A 199 -14.17 3.73 -9.41
N LEU A 200 -14.27 5.06 -9.38
CA LEU A 200 -13.88 5.86 -8.22
C LEU A 200 -14.65 5.48 -6.96
N ARG A 201 -15.93 5.12 -7.07
CA ARG A 201 -16.74 4.66 -5.92
C ARG A 201 -16.30 3.28 -5.44
N ILE A 202 -15.96 2.35 -6.33
CA ILE A 202 -15.40 1.04 -5.95
C ILE A 202 -14.12 1.25 -5.15
N LEU A 203 -13.16 2.02 -5.69
CA LEU A 203 -11.89 2.32 -5.01
C LEU A 203 -12.10 3.03 -3.67
N ALA A 204 -13.11 3.92 -3.58
CA ALA A 204 -13.41 4.65 -2.35
C ALA A 204 -14.11 3.81 -1.27
N GLN A 205 -14.74 2.69 -1.61
CA GLN A 205 -15.47 1.84 -0.66
C GLN A 205 -14.61 0.74 -0.02
N VAL A 206 -13.51 0.39 -0.67
CA VAL A 206 -12.57 -0.65 -0.24
C VAL A 206 -11.82 -0.24 1.04
N LYS A 207 -11.27 -1.23 1.77
CA LYS A 207 -10.43 -0.99 2.94
C LYS A 207 -9.38 0.10 2.60
N PRO A 208 -9.23 1.12 3.46
CA PRO A 208 -8.31 2.22 3.20
C PRO A 208 -6.89 1.70 2.96
N ALA A 209 -6.36 1.98 1.78
CA ALA A 209 -5.04 1.57 1.32
C ALA A 209 -4.38 2.74 0.56
N ASN A 210 -3.06 2.89 0.73
CA ASN A 210 -2.31 3.99 0.12
C ASN A 210 -2.15 3.76 -1.39
N GLU A 211 -2.10 2.50 -1.79
CA GLU A 211 -1.97 1.96 -3.14
C GLU A 211 -3.15 2.37 -4.04
N LEU A 212 -4.32 2.66 -3.44
CA LEU A 212 -5.50 3.14 -4.16
C LEU A 212 -5.39 4.61 -4.57
N GLN A 213 -4.57 5.41 -3.87
CA GLN A 213 -4.50 6.85 -4.08
C GLN A 213 -3.98 7.21 -5.49
N PRO A 214 -2.90 6.61 -6.02
CA PRO A 214 -2.46 6.86 -7.39
C PRO A 214 -3.54 6.57 -8.45
N MET A 215 -4.29 5.47 -8.30
CA MET A 215 -5.39 5.10 -9.20
C MET A 215 -6.53 6.12 -9.16
N MET A 216 -6.94 6.53 -7.96
CA MET A 216 -7.97 7.57 -7.79
C MET A 216 -7.51 8.92 -8.37
N ALA A 217 -6.25 9.30 -8.18
CA ALA A 217 -5.69 10.53 -8.76
C ALA A 217 -5.73 10.50 -10.29
N LEU A 218 -5.33 9.36 -10.87
CA LEU A 218 -5.33 9.17 -12.32
C LEU A 218 -6.74 9.32 -12.90
N LEU A 219 -7.74 8.67 -12.28
CA LEU A 219 -9.14 8.77 -12.70
C LEU A 219 -9.72 10.18 -12.54
N LEU A 220 -9.36 10.90 -11.47
CA LEU A 220 -9.75 12.31 -11.29
C LEU A 220 -9.10 13.23 -12.33
N ASP A 221 -7.85 12.95 -12.73
CA ASP A 221 -7.17 13.70 -13.79
C ASP A 221 -7.83 13.47 -15.16
N VAL A 222 -8.21 12.22 -15.46
CA VAL A 222 -9.00 11.89 -16.66
C VAL A 222 -10.35 12.60 -16.63
N ALA A 223 -11.07 12.55 -15.49
CA ALA A 223 -12.35 13.22 -15.33
C ALA A 223 -12.26 14.74 -15.48
N THR A 224 -11.16 15.36 -15.04
CA THR A 224 -10.93 16.79 -15.17
C THR A 224 -10.63 17.17 -16.63
N ARG A 225 -9.69 16.46 -17.27
CA ARG A 225 -9.28 16.73 -18.66
C ARG A 225 -10.41 16.53 -19.67
N ARG A 226 -11.24 15.51 -19.46
CA ARG A 226 -12.36 15.18 -20.34
C ARG A 226 -13.68 15.82 -19.93
N HIS A 227 -13.67 16.67 -18.91
CA HIS A 227 -14.89 17.27 -18.35
C HIS A 227 -15.99 16.21 -18.13
N LEU A 228 -15.69 15.15 -17.37
CA LEU A 228 -16.63 14.09 -16.98
C LEU A 228 -17.37 14.46 -15.69
N ASP A 229 -18.65 14.12 -15.57
CA ASP A 229 -19.45 14.42 -14.38
C ASP A 229 -19.42 13.24 -13.42
N LEU A 230 -18.84 13.45 -12.24
CA LEU A 230 -18.70 12.41 -11.22
C LEU A 230 -19.94 12.33 -10.32
N GLY A 231 -20.72 13.40 -10.22
CA GLY A 231 -21.86 13.49 -9.32
C GLY A 231 -21.49 13.57 -7.82
N VAL A 232 -22.45 14.04 -7.01
CA VAL A 232 -22.27 14.31 -5.57
C VAL A 232 -21.89 13.07 -4.77
N ARG A 233 -22.46 11.91 -5.12
CA ARG A 233 -22.24 10.65 -4.41
C ARG A 233 -20.79 10.17 -4.52
N THR A 234 -20.15 10.42 -5.66
CA THR A 234 -18.77 10.03 -5.92
C THR A 234 -17.81 10.91 -5.12
N TYR A 235 -17.97 12.24 -5.14
CA TYR A 235 -17.15 13.14 -4.31
C TYR A 235 -17.25 12.78 -2.83
N ARG A 236 -18.47 12.48 -2.36
CA ARG A 236 -18.70 12.08 -0.98
C ARG A 236 -17.99 10.77 -0.65
N ALA A 237 -18.14 9.73 -1.48
CA ALA A 237 -17.47 8.45 -1.27
C ALA A 237 -15.94 8.63 -1.18
N ILE A 238 -15.35 9.39 -2.11
CA ILE A 238 -13.90 9.69 -2.10
C ILE A 238 -13.50 10.45 -0.83
N LEU A 239 -14.20 11.52 -0.46
CA LEU A 239 -13.81 12.38 0.66
C LEU A 239 -14.09 11.74 2.04
N GLU A 240 -15.07 10.84 2.14
CA GLU A 240 -15.37 10.11 3.38
C GLU A 240 -14.36 8.98 3.63
N ASN A 241 -13.77 8.39 2.59
CA ASN A 241 -12.73 7.36 2.73
C ASN A 241 -11.59 7.86 3.65
N PRO A 242 -11.22 7.10 4.70
CA PRO A 242 -10.20 7.52 5.66
C PRO A 242 -8.77 7.51 5.10
N ALA A 243 -8.47 6.77 4.02
CA ALA A 243 -7.19 6.81 3.32
C ALA A 243 -7.02 8.07 2.44
N THR A 244 -8.07 8.85 2.22
CA THR A 244 -8.02 9.99 1.30
C THR A 244 -7.01 11.04 1.75
N THR A 245 -5.96 11.18 0.95
CA THR A 245 -4.86 12.10 1.21
C THR A 245 -5.23 13.54 0.87
N GLY A 246 -4.44 14.49 1.42
CA GLY A 246 -4.53 15.90 1.04
C GLY A 246 -4.16 16.20 -0.42
N TYR A 247 -3.67 15.21 -1.17
CA TYR A 247 -3.47 15.28 -2.61
C TYR A 247 -4.77 14.95 -3.36
N ILE A 248 -5.42 13.83 -3.04
CA ILE A 248 -6.72 13.46 -3.63
C ILE A 248 -7.79 14.49 -3.32
N ALA A 249 -7.85 15.00 -2.09
CA ALA A 249 -8.77 16.09 -1.74
C ALA A 249 -8.56 17.32 -2.64
N LYS A 250 -7.31 17.68 -2.94
CA LYS A 250 -7.01 18.80 -3.85
C LYS A 250 -7.50 18.51 -5.28
N LYS A 251 -7.35 17.29 -5.78
CA LYS A 251 -7.86 16.90 -7.10
C LYS A 251 -9.38 16.93 -7.16
N VAL A 252 -10.06 16.47 -6.11
CA VAL A 252 -11.52 16.57 -5.98
C VAL A 252 -11.96 18.03 -5.94
N GLU A 253 -11.30 18.89 -5.15
CA GLU A 253 -11.58 20.33 -5.12
C GLU A 253 -11.41 20.96 -6.51
N GLN A 254 -10.31 20.69 -7.21
CA GLN A 254 -10.05 21.18 -8.57
C GLN A 254 -11.12 20.74 -9.57
N HIS A 255 -11.55 19.47 -9.51
CA HIS A 255 -12.59 18.95 -10.38
C HIS A 255 -13.96 19.58 -10.08
N MET A 256 -14.31 19.74 -8.80
CA MET A 256 -15.52 20.44 -8.36
C MET A 256 -15.53 21.90 -8.85
N GLU A 257 -14.41 22.62 -8.71
CA GLU A 257 -14.24 23.99 -9.20
C GLU A 257 -14.40 24.06 -10.72
N ALA A 258 -13.75 23.16 -11.47
CA ALA A 258 -13.85 23.09 -12.93
C ALA A 258 -15.28 22.81 -13.43
N ARG A 259 -16.11 22.15 -12.61
CA ARG A 259 -17.53 21.90 -12.88
C ARG A 259 -18.48 22.98 -12.32
N GLY A 260 -17.95 24.02 -11.68
CA GLY A 260 -18.76 25.03 -10.98
C GLY A 260 -19.55 24.46 -9.79
N TYR A 261 -19.16 23.30 -9.28
CA TYR A 261 -19.83 22.62 -8.18
C TYR A 261 -19.33 23.17 -6.83
N SER A 262 -20.21 23.85 -6.08
CA SER A 262 -19.88 24.34 -4.75
C SER A 262 -19.88 23.21 -3.71
N PRO A 263 -18.82 23.08 -2.88
CA PRO A 263 -18.79 22.09 -1.81
C PRO A 263 -20.00 22.23 -0.87
N ASN A 264 -20.69 21.11 -0.62
CA ASN A 264 -21.71 21.05 0.42
C ASN A 264 -21.04 20.98 1.80
N LEU A 265 -21.85 20.96 2.86
CA LEU A 265 -21.36 20.88 4.23
C LEU A 265 -20.53 19.62 4.51
N SER A 266 -20.96 18.44 4.02
CA SER A 266 -20.21 17.20 4.19
C SER A 266 -18.84 17.24 3.52
N HIS A 267 -18.75 17.79 2.30
CA HIS A 267 -17.49 17.97 1.59
C HIS A 267 -16.58 18.94 2.35
N SER A 268 -17.12 20.07 2.81
CA SER A 268 -16.36 21.07 3.59
C SER A 268 -15.79 20.47 4.87
N HIS A 269 -16.58 19.68 5.60
CA HIS A 269 -16.11 18.98 6.79
C HIS A 269 -15.00 17.97 6.46
N ALA A 270 -15.16 17.20 5.39
CA ALA A 270 -14.13 16.28 4.94
C ALA A 270 -12.84 16.99 4.51
N PHE A 271 -12.93 18.16 3.85
CA PHE A 271 -11.77 18.98 3.52
C PHE A 271 -11.05 19.51 4.77
N VAL A 272 -11.77 19.99 5.78
CA VAL A 272 -11.14 20.40 7.05
C VAL A 272 -10.40 19.23 7.69
N ARG A 273 -11.02 18.05 7.75
CA ARG A 273 -10.40 16.82 8.26
C ARG A 273 -9.12 16.47 7.48
N ILE A 274 -9.22 16.33 6.17
CA ILE A 274 -8.13 15.84 5.32
C ILE A 274 -6.97 16.86 5.28
N TYR A 275 -7.25 18.14 5.05
CA TYR A 275 -6.21 19.17 5.03
C TYR A 275 -5.61 19.44 6.41
N GLY A 276 -6.40 19.29 7.47
CA GLY A 276 -5.90 19.33 8.84
C GLY A 276 -4.89 18.21 9.10
N LEU A 277 -5.22 16.96 8.75
CA LEU A 277 -4.30 15.82 8.85
C LEU A 277 -3.04 15.99 7.99
N ALA A 278 -3.17 16.57 6.79
CA ALA A 278 -2.05 16.87 5.91
C ALA A 278 -1.20 18.08 6.38
N GLY A 279 -1.57 18.74 7.48
CA GLY A 279 -0.86 19.92 8.00
C GLY A 279 -1.05 21.20 7.16
N LYS A 280 -2.00 21.23 6.22
CA LYS A 280 -2.32 22.39 5.37
C LYS A 280 -3.27 23.35 6.08
N ARG A 281 -2.76 24.03 7.12
CA ARG A 281 -3.54 24.84 8.05
C ARG A 281 -4.37 25.95 7.39
N THR A 282 -3.78 26.68 6.44
CA THR A 282 -4.44 27.81 5.76
C THR A 282 -5.66 27.34 4.96
N VAL A 283 -5.52 26.22 4.25
CA VAL A 283 -6.60 25.61 3.46
C VAL A 283 -7.69 25.05 4.38
N ALA A 284 -7.32 24.33 5.43
CA ALA A 284 -8.28 23.84 6.42
C ALA A 284 -9.06 24.99 7.08
N ALA A 285 -8.37 26.08 7.45
CA ALA A 285 -8.98 27.27 8.03
C ALA A 285 -9.94 27.97 7.05
N ARG A 286 -9.65 27.98 5.75
CA ARG A 286 -10.56 28.50 4.72
C ARG A 286 -11.89 27.76 4.73
N PHE A 287 -11.87 26.43 4.70
CA PHE A 287 -13.10 25.63 4.77
C PHE A 287 -13.81 25.74 6.12
N TRP A 288 -13.05 25.86 7.21
CA TRP A 288 -13.63 26.12 8.54
C TRP A 288 -14.39 27.45 8.60
N ARG A 289 -13.82 28.52 8.06
CA ARG A 289 -14.50 29.82 7.96
C ARG A 289 -15.78 29.71 7.14
N ARG A 290 -15.75 29.01 6.00
CA ARG A 290 -16.95 28.76 5.19
C ARG A 290 -18.04 28.04 5.98
N ILE A 291 -17.68 27.03 6.76
CA ILE A 291 -18.64 26.33 7.65
C ILE A 291 -19.22 27.31 8.69
N ARG A 292 -18.36 28.12 9.32
CA ARG A 292 -18.75 29.09 10.36
C ARG A 292 -19.67 30.20 9.82
N HIS A 293 -19.40 30.69 8.61
CA HIS A 293 -20.19 31.74 7.95
C HIS A 293 -21.43 31.20 7.24
N GLY A 294 -21.65 29.88 7.21
CA GLY A 294 -22.78 29.29 6.49
C GLY A 294 -22.63 29.31 4.96
N GLU A 295 -21.43 29.53 4.44
CA GLU A 295 -21.11 29.64 3.00
C GLU A 295 -20.96 28.26 2.33
N TYR A 296 -21.97 27.40 2.49
CA TYR A 296 -22.03 26.08 1.89
C TYR A 296 -23.38 25.82 1.22
N TYR A 297 -23.37 24.93 0.22
CA TYR A 297 -24.59 24.57 -0.51
C TYR A 297 -25.42 23.53 0.25
N GLY A 298 -26.74 23.74 0.39
CA GLY A 298 -27.69 22.85 1.05
C GLY A 298 -28.27 23.41 2.37
N ARG A 299 -29.22 22.69 2.99
CA ARG A 299 -29.79 23.08 4.29
C ARG A 299 -28.69 23.11 5.36
N LYS A 300 -28.74 24.12 6.26
CA LYS A 300 -27.93 24.16 7.48
C LYS A 300 -28.23 22.89 8.27
N ALA A 301 -27.30 21.95 8.29
CA ALA A 301 -27.57 20.69 8.94
C ALA A 301 -27.46 20.86 10.46
N GLU A 302 -28.44 20.36 11.19
CA GLU A 302 -28.54 20.49 12.66
C GLU A 302 -27.27 20.01 13.38
N TYR A 303 -26.54 19.06 12.80
CA TYR A 303 -25.29 18.52 13.34
C TYR A 303 -24.11 19.52 13.37
N VAL A 304 -24.20 20.69 12.73
CA VAL A 304 -23.15 21.73 12.85
C VAL A 304 -23.09 22.30 14.27
N ASN A 305 -24.23 22.30 14.95
CA ASN A 305 -24.32 22.71 16.35
C ASN A 305 -24.02 21.56 17.33
N ASP A 306 -23.82 20.34 16.82
CA ASP A 306 -23.47 19.18 17.65
C ASP A 306 -22.03 19.33 18.17
N SER A 307 -21.89 19.34 19.50
CA SER A 307 -20.62 19.35 20.23
C SER A 307 -19.64 18.28 19.74
N ARG A 308 -20.15 17.10 19.32
CA ARG A 308 -19.33 16.03 18.77
C ARG A 308 -18.67 16.40 17.44
N SER A 309 -19.37 17.09 16.56
CA SER A 309 -18.85 17.58 15.27
C SER A 309 -17.80 18.65 15.49
N GLN A 310 -18.04 19.58 16.40
CA GLN A 310 -17.08 20.63 16.76
C GLN A 310 -15.81 20.05 17.37
N ALA A 311 -15.92 19.04 18.24
CA ALA A 311 -14.76 18.35 18.80
C ALA A 311 -13.90 17.65 17.72
N LEU A 312 -14.53 17.05 16.69
CA LEU A 312 -13.81 16.44 15.55
C LEU A 312 -13.07 17.48 14.69
N LEU A 313 -13.70 18.62 14.46
CA LEU A 313 -13.12 19.73 13.70
C LEU A 313 -11.92 20.34 14.45
N LEU A 314 -12.07 20.47 15.77
CA LEU A 314 -11.02 20.93 16.63
C LEU A 314 -9.84 19.97 16.72
N GLU A 315 -10.13 18.67 16.85
CA GLU A 315 -9.14 17.61 16.78
C GLU A 315 -8.34 17.68 15.46
N GLY A 316 -9.01 17.86 14.31
CA GLY A 316 -8.36 18.03 13.02
C GLY A 316 -7.44 19.25 12.96
N THR A 317 -7.88 20.37 13.55
CA THR A 317 -7.09 21.61 13.61
C THR A 317 -5.86 21.46 14.51
N LEU A 318 -6.02 20.81 15.66
CA LEU A 318 -4.92 20.52 16.58
C LEU A 318 -3.89 19.56 15.97
N ARG A 319 -4.34 18.51 15.28
CA ARG A 319 -3.45 17.59 14.55
C ARG A 319 -2.63 18.33 13.48
N ALA A 320 -3.17 19.37 12.87
CA ALA A 320 -2.45 20.21 11.91
C ALA A 320 -1.35 21.09 12.57
N SER A 321 -1.43 21.29 13.89
CA SER A 321 -0.53 22.17 14.62
C SER A 321 0.77 21.47 15.02
N LYS A 322 1.77 21.52 14.13
CA LYS A 322 3.18 21.19 14.41
C LYS A 322 3.84 21.97 15.56
N LYS A 323 3.29 23.12 16.02
CA LYS A 323 3.96 23.96 17.03
C LYS A 323 3.43 23.63 18.43
N PRO A 324 4.24 23.01 19.32
CA PRO A 324 3.82 22.61 20.65
C PRO A 324 3.39 23.81 21.50
N LYS A 325 4.10 24.94 21.38
CA LYS A 325 3.71 26.20 22.05
C LYS A 325 2.33 26.70 21.64
N GLN A 326 1.94 26.54 20.37
CA GLN A 326 0.60 26.96 19.92
C GLN A 326 -0.47 26.00 20.42
N VAL A 327 -0.18 24.70 20.47
CA VAL A 327 -1.10 23.70 21.03
C VAL A 327 -1.25 23.90 22.54
N SER A 328 -0.15 24.14 23.26
CA SER A 328 -0.19 24.42 24.70
C SER A 328 -0.87 25.74 25.02
N LEU A 329 -0.60 26.81 24.27
CA LEU A 329 -1.32 28.09 24.40
C LEU A 329 -2.79 27.93 24.04
N TYR A 330 -3.13 27.10 23.07
CA TYR A 330 -4.51 26.84 22.70
C TYR A 330 -5.23 26.01 23.76
N ILE A 331 -4.60 24.97 24.32
CA ILE A 331 -5.15 24.21 25.44
C ILE A 331 -5.29 25.10 26.67
N LYS A 332 -4.30 25.94 26.95
CA LYS A 332 -4.33 26.92 28.03
C LYS A 332 -5.45 27.94 27.81
N TYR A 333 -5.61 28.46 26.60
CA TYR A 333 -6.73 29.32 26.21
C TYR A 333 -8.07 28.62 26.40
N LEU A 334 -8.19 27.35 26.00
CA LEU A 334 -9.41 26.56 26.22
C LEU A 334 -9.70 26.34 27.70
N LEU A 335 -8.68 26.04 28.50
CA LEU A 335 -8.79 25.91 29.95
C LEU A 335 -9.18 27.23 30.62
N GLU A 336 -8.63 28.36 30.16
CA GLU A 336 -8.92 29.70 30.70
C GLU A 336 -10.31 30.19 30.29
N THR A 337 -10.73 29.99 29.04
CA THR A 337 -12.09 30.36 28.59
C THR A 337 -13.17 29.52 29.24
N THR A 338 -12.88 28.25 29.51
CA THR A 338 -13.80 27.36 30.21
C THR A 338 -13.90 27.68 31.70
N ALA A 339 -12.79 28.05 32.34
CA ALA A 339 -12.82 28.56 33.72
C ALA A 339 -13.66 29.85 33.84
N ARG A 340 -13.53 30.78 32.87
CA ARG A 340 -14.36 32.00 32.83
C ARG A 340 -15.85 31.71 32.64
N ALA A 341 -16.19 30.76 31.77
CA ALA A 341 -17.57 30.34 31.51
C ALA A 341 -18.27 29.63 32.69
N VAL A 342 -17.48 29.11 33.64
CA VAL A 342 -17.96 28.56 34.91
C VAL A 342 -18.15 29.67 35.95
N ALA A 343 -17.27 30.68 35.94
CA ALA A 343 -17.32 31.79 36.88
C ALA A 343 -18.49 32.76 36.63
N ASP A 344 -18.94 32.93 35.38
CA ASP A 344 -20.03 33.86 35.02
C ASP A 344 -21.16 33.18 34.22
N PRO A 345 -22.22 32.69 34.90
CA PRO A 345 -23.34 32.01 34.25
C PRO A 345 -24.29 32.97 33.49
N THR A 346 -24.20 34.29 33.71
CA THR A 346 -25.14 35.27 33.13
C THR A 346 -24.90 35.55 31.65
N VAL A 347 -23.68 35.32 31.16
CA VAL A 347 -23.29 35.46 29.74
C VAL A 347 -23.93 34.41 28.82
N ARG A 348 -24.62 33.39 29.36
CA ARG A 348 -25.19 32.28 28.56
C ARG A 348 -26.43 32.63 27.75
N GLN A 349 -27.09 33.77 27.99
CA GLN A 349 -28.42 34.04 27.42
C GLN A 349 -28.45 34.93 26.17
N SER A 350 -27.38 35.67 25.84
CA SER A 350 -27.34 36.47 24.61
C SER A 350 -26.31 35.90 23.62
N ASP A 351 -26.80 35.43 22.48
CA ASP A 351 -26.05 34.86 21.35
C ASP A 351 -25.38 33.50 21.58
N GLN A 352 -26.03 32.48 21.00
CA GLN A 352 -25.58 31.09 20.84
C GLN A 352 -24.32 30.98 19.97
N THR A 353 -23.21 31.54 20.43
CA THR A 353 -21.89 31.15 19.94
C THR A 353 -21.52 29.82 20.59
N PRO A 354 -20.98 28.86 19.81
CA PRO A 354 -20.67 27.52 20.32
C PRO A 354 -19.59 27.61 21.41
N MET A 355 -20.00 27.49 22.67
CA MET A 355 -19.07 27.43 23.81
C MET A 355 -18.45 26.04 23.92
N LEU A 356 -17.13 26.01 24.15
CA LEU A 356 -16.38 24.79 24.39
C LEU A 356 -16.52 24.34 25.86
N PRO A 357 -16.52 23.03 26.13
CA PRO A 357 -16.79 22.46 27.47
C PRO A 357 -15.68 22.68 28.50
N GLY A 358 -16.09 22.78 29.78
CA GLY A 358 -15.36 23.05 31.04
C GLY A 358 -13.94 22.48 31.24
N PRO A 359 -13.23 22.81 32.35
CA PRO A 359 -11.94 22.19 32.72
C PRO A 359 -12.05 20.68 33.05
N SER A 360 -13.18 20.25 33.64
CA SER A 360 -13.62 18.84 33.71
C SER A 360 -14.18 18.31 32.38
N GLY A 361 -14.10 19.12 31.33
CA GLY A 361 -14.79 18.97 30.07
C GLY A 361 -13.92 19.06 28.83
N ILE A 362 -12.57 19.11 28.92
CA ILE A 362 -11.73 18.98 27.71
C ILE A 362 -12.17 17.71 26.99
N PRO A 363 -12.69 17.79 25.76
CA PRO A 363 -13.16 16.60 25.07
C PRO A 363 -12.02 15.61 25.00
N LYS A 364 -12.24 14.34 25.39
CA LYS A 364 -11.18 13.31 25.45
C LYS A 364 -10.31 13.27 24.18
N LYS A 365 -10.92 13.53 23.01
CA LYS A 365 -10.25 13.63 21.70
C LYS A 365 -9.26 14.79 21.57
N VAL A 366 -9.57 15.92 22.19
CA VAL A 366 -8.72 17.11 22.22
C VAL A 366 -7.49 16.86 23.09
N PHE A 367 -7.67 16.28 24.28
CA PHE A 367 -6.55 15.85 25.12
C PHE A 367 -5.66 14.83 24.41
N MET A 368 -6.26 13.83 23.78
CA MET A 368 -5.54 12.84 22.97
C MET A 368 -4.70 13.50 21.86
N ALA A 369 -5.29 14.45 21.11
CA ALA A 369 -4.57 15.19 20.09
C ALA A 369 -3.41 16.02 20.66
N ALA A 370 -3.62 16.66 21.83
CA ALA A 370 -2.59 17.39 22.54
C ALA A 370 -1.41 16.51 22.95
N LEU A 371 -1.71 15.38 23.60
CA LEU A 371 -0.72 14.40 24.04
C LEU A 371 0.12 13.90 22.87
N ARG A 372 -0.51 13.64 21.72
CA ARG A 372 0.19 13.27 20.48
C ARG A 372 1.14 14.34 19.98
N VAL A 373 0.77 15.62 20.06
CA VAL A 373 1.67 16.72 19.67
C VAL A 373 2.86 16.81 20.62
N MET A 374 2.63 16.63 21.93
CA MET A 374 3.68 16.67 22.95
C MET A 374 4.64 15.47 22.83
N ALA A 375 4.12 14.26 22.67
CA ALA A 375 4.92 13.05 22.49
C ALA A 375 5.85 13.13 21.26
N ASN A 376 5.38 13.74 20.16
CA ASN A 376 6.15 13.93 18.94
C ASN A 376 7.24 15.01 19.04
N ASN A 377 7.25 15.84 20.08
CA ASN A 377 8.23 16.91 20.25
C ASN A 377 9.41 16.44 21.11
N LEU A 378 10.54 16.15 20.48
CA LEU A 378 11.77 15.70 21.14
C LEU A 378 12.34 16.69 22.17
N ARG A 379 11.94 17.97 22.14
CA ARG A 379 12.38 18.98 23.13
C ARG A 379 11.70 18.86 24.48
N ILE A 380 10.56 18.15 24.57
CA ILE A 380 9.87 17.93 25.83
C ILE A 380 10.54 16.75 26.53
N PRO A 381 11.04 16.91 27.77
CA PRO A 381 11.67 15.84 28.51
C PRO A 381 10.64 14.77 28.89
N SER A 382 11.06 13.51 28.91
CA SER A 382 10.18 12.36 29.11
C SER A 382 9.45 12.38 30.44
N ARG A 383 10.11 12.82 31.52
CA ARG A 383 9.48 13.05 32.83
C ARG A 383 8.23 13.94 32.77
N HIS A 384 8.26 14.99 31.94
CA HIS A 384 7.12 15.90 31.79
C HIS A 384 6.00 15.25 30.97
N LEU A 385 6.35 14.49 29.93
CA LEU A 385 5.39 13.72 29.15
C LEU A 385 4.67 12.66 30.00
N LEU A 386 5.40 11.96 30.86
CA LEU A 386 4.86 10.98 31.81
C LEU A 386 3.96 11.62 32.86
N SER A 387 4.36 12.78 33.41
CA SER A 387 3.52 13.56 34.34
C SER A 387 2.19 13.97 33.70
N ILE A 388 2.22 14.45 32.46
CA ILE A 388 1.00 14.81 31.73
C ILE A 388 0.13 13.58 31.47
N LEU A 389 0.73 12.44 31.08
CA LEU A 389 -0.01 11.19 30.91
C LEU A 389 -0.74 10.82 32.20
N ARG A 390 -0.03 10.75 33.34
CA ARG A 390 -0.61 10.38 34.64
C ARG A 390 -1.77 11.30 35.03
N SER A 391 -1.57 12.62 34.94
CA SER A 391 -2.65 13.59 35.21
C SER A 391 -3.85 13.44 34.27
N GLY A 392 -3.62 13.09 33.00
CA GLY A 392 -4.68 12.89 32.02
C GLY A 392 -5.45 11.59 32.20
N LEU A 393 -4.79 10.53 32.66
CA LEU A 393 -5.39 9.20 32.84
C LEU A 393 -6.53 9.22 33.87
N GLU A 394 -6.39 9.99 34.95
CA GLU A 394 -7.45 10.19 35.95
C GLU A 394 -8.75 10.74 35.32
N SER A 395 -8.64 11.59 34.29
CA SER A 395 -9.78 12.15 33.57
C SER A 395 -10.33 11.26 32.44
N LEU A 396 -9.52 10.33 31.94
CA LEU A 396 -9.82 9.49 30.78
C LEU A 396 -10.49 8.19 31.23
N GLY A 397 -11.75 8.25 31.67
CA GLY A 397 -12.48 7.01 31.98
C GLY A 397 -12.49 6.00 30.80
N GLY A 398 -12.47 4.70 31.10
CA GLY A 398 -12.56 3.56 30.17
C GLY A 398 -11.24 3.15 29.46
N GLY A 399 -11.04 1.84 29.26
CA GLY A 399 -9.76 1.23 28.86
C GLY A 399 -9.21 1.58 27.46
N THR A 400 -10.02 1.63 26.40
CA THR A 400 -9.48 1.83 25.03
C THR A 400 -8.82 3.19 24.81
N LYS A 401 -9.34 4.25 25.45
CA LYS A 401 -8.74 5.61 25.39
C LYS A 401 -7.47 5.70 26.21
N ARG A 402 -7.42 4.98 27.33
CA ARG A 402 -6.21 4.81 28.14
C ARG A 402 -5.11 4.15 27.31
N LEU A 403 -5.38 3.00 26.69
CA LEU A 403 -4.43 2.28 25.82
C LEU A 403 -3.87 3.16 24.70
N TRP A 404 -4.73 3.96 24.06
CA TRP A 404 -4.29 4.90 23.03
C TRP A 404 -3.33 5.97 23.57
N CYS A 405 -3.56 6.49 24.78
CA CYS A 405 -2.68 7.48 25.39
C CYS A 405 -1.31 6.87 25.75
N TYR A 406 -1.31 5.65 26.31
CA TYR A 406 -0.07 4.90 26.55
C TYR A 406 0.70 4.68 25.24
N SER A 407 0.07 4.17 24.18
CA SER A 407 0.75 3.92 22.90
C SER A 407 1.34 5.19 22.28
N VAL A 408 0.66 6.33 22.42
CA VAL A 408 1.20 7.63 21.98
C VAL A 408 2.44 8.03 22.77
N VAL A 409 2.46 7.82 24.07
CA VAL A 409 3.59 8.15 24.94
C VAL A 409 4.76 7.19 24.74
N ILE A 410 4.51 5.87 24.70
CA ILE A 410 5.50 4.84 24.38
C ILE A 410 6.18 5.16 23.04
N LYS A 411 5.40 5.51 22.00
CA LYS A 411 5.96 5.95 20.71
C LYS A 411 6.79 7.23 20.82
N GLY A 412 6.46 8.11 21.76
CA GLY A 412 7.27 9.29 22.09
C GLY A 412 8.61 8.90 22.74
N LEU A 413 8.61 7.96 23.67
CA LEU A 413 9.81 7.45 24.35
C LEU A 413 10.74 6.70 23.39
N LEU A 414 10.18 5.85 22.52
CA LEU A 414 10.92 5.15 21.46
C LEU A 414 11.71 6.11 20.56
N LYS A 415 11.14 7.28 20.22
CA LYS A 415 11.82 8.32 19.43
C LYS A 415 12.95 9.02 20.18
N ARG A 416 12.95 8.96 21.51
CA ARG A 416 13.98 9.51 22.40
C ARG A 416 15.04 8.46 22.77
N ALA A 417 14.90 7.22 22.28
CA ALA A 417 15.74 6.08 22.62
C ALA A 417 15.69 5.67 24.11
N GLU A 418 14.59 6.00 24.80
CA GLU A 418 14.27 5.55 26.17
C GLU A 418 13.49 4.24 26.09
N TYR A 419 14.19 3.15 25.71
CA TYR A 419 13.56 1.87 25.39
C TYR A 419 13.08 1.12 26.63
N ASP A 420 13.81 1.22 27.74
CA ASP A 420 13.46 0.55 29.00
C ASP A 420 12.23 1.20 29.64
N GLU A 421 12.15 2.53 29.67
CA GLU A 421 10.96 3.24 30.15
C GLU A 421 9.74 2.97 29.27
N ALA A 422 9.95 2.84 27.95
CA ALA A 422 8.90 2.47 27.01
C ALA A 422 8.37 1.04 27.28
N ALA A 423 9.27 0.09 27.60
CA ALA A 423 8.90 -1.26 27.98
C ALA A 423 8.19 -1.31 29.35
N GLY A 424 8.67 -0.56 30.34
CA GLY A 424 8.02 -0.47 31.66
C GLY A 424 6.59 0.07 31.58
N LEU A 425 6.34 1.10 30.76
CA LEU A 425 4.97 1.58 30.50
C LEU A 425 4.09 0.55 29.80
N LEU A 426 4.67 -0.33 28.99
CA LEU A 426 3.92 -1.38 28.30
C LEU A 426 3.54 -2.50 29.28
N GLU A 427 4.42 -2.83 30.23
CA GLU A 427 4.13 -3.78 31.32
C GLU A 427 2.94 -3.32 32.16
N GLU A 428 2.81 -2.02 32.46
CA GLU A 428 1.65 -1.45 33.17
C GLU A 428 0.31 -1.74 32.48
N ILE A 429 0.30 -1.93 31.16
CA ILE A 429 -0.92 -2.17 30.36
C ILE A 429 -0.98 -3.58 29.77
N TRP A 430 -0.10 -4.48 30.22
CA TRP A 430 0.05 -5.83 29.63
C TRP A 430 -1.19 -6.72 29.83
N GLU A 431 -1.85 -6.57 30.96
CA GLU A 431 -3.13 -7.23 31.29
C GLU A 431 -4.23 -6.86 30.27
N GLU A 432 -4.13 -5.69 29.62
CA GLU A 432 -5.09 -5.22 28.64
C GLU A 432 -4.70 -5.55 27.18
N ARG A 433 -3.72 -6.45 26.95
CA ARG A 433 -3.22 -6.79 25.60
C ARG A 433 -4.31 -7.27 24.64
N ASP A 434 -5.33 -7.95 25.15
CA ASP A 434 -6.48 -8.44 24.37
C ASP A 434 -7.31 -7.29 23.78
N LYS A 435 -7.16 -6.06 24.30
CA LYS A 435 -7.82 -4.84 23.80
C LYS A 435 -6.96 -3.99 22.86
N PHE A 436 -5.69 -4.35 22.63
CA PHE A 436 -4.77 -3.56 21.80
C PHE A 436 -5.23 -3.40 20.34
N SER A 437 -5.55 -2.19 19.89
CA SER A 437 -5.74 -1.97 18.45
C SER A 437 -4.48 -2.33 17.63
N ALA A 438 -4.62 -2.49 16.31
CA ALA A 438 -3.47 -2.68 15.41
C ALA A 438 -2.32 -1.65 15.60
N PRO A 439 -2.60 -0.33 15.73
CA PRO A 439 -1.55 0.65 16.05
C PRO A 439 -0.90 0.45 17.42
N GLU A 440 -1.67 0.09 18.46
CA GLU A 440 -1.17 -0.20 19.80
C GLU A 440 -0.26 -1.44 19.77
N THR A 441 -0.67 -2.52 19.10
CA THR A 441 0.16 -3.72 18.89
C THR A 441 1.47 -3.37 18.19
N THR A 442 1.40 -2.55 17.14
CA THR A 442 2.60 -2.10 16.42
C THR A 442 3.60 -1.42 17.37
N VAL A 443 3.12 -0.48 18.19
CA VAL A 443 3.98 0.26 19.14
C VAL A 443 4.52 -0.66 20.23
N ALA A 444 3.71 -1.58 20.73
CA ALA A 444 4.13 -2.56 21.74
C ALA A 444 5.24 -3.47 21.24
N VAL A 445 5.10 -3.98 20.02
CA VAL A 445 6.10 -4.84 19.35
C VAL A 445 7.40 -4.08 19.10
N GLU A 446 7.33 -2.84 18.62
CA GLU A 446 8.51 -1.97 18.46
C GLU A 446 9.20 -1.73 19.82
N ALA A 447 8.45 -1.41 20.88
CA ALA A 447 8.99 -1.17 22.21
C ALA A 447 9.73 -2.39 22.78
N LEU A 448 9.09 -3.57 22.77
CA LEU A 448 9.69 -4.81 23.27
C LEU A 448 10.95 -5.20 22.49
N THR A 449 10.89 -5.11 21.16
CA THR A 449 12.02 -5.49 20.31
C THR A 449 13.21 -4.56 20.52
N MET A 450 12.97 -3.24 20.58
CA MET A 450 14.01 -2.25 20.80
C MET A 450 14.60 -2.30 22.22
N ALA A 451 13.82 -2.76 23.21
CA ALA A 451 14.27 -3.04 24.57
C ALA A 451 15.03 -4.39 24.70
N GLY A 452 15.40 -5.02 23.58
CA GLY A 452 16.14 -6.29 23.60
C GLY A 452 15.30 -7.52 23.95
N ARG A 453 13.96 -7.43 23.86
CA ARG A 453 13.03 -8.54 24.14
C ARG A 453 12.25 -8.98 22.89
N PRO A 454 12.92 -9.37 21.79
CA PRO A 454 12.24 -9.71 20.53
C PRO A 454 11.34 -10.95 20.65
N ASP A 455 11.69 -11.92 21.50
CA ASP A 455 10.85 -13.11 21.72
C ASP A 455 9.53 -12.75 22.41
N ALA A 456 9.54 -11.86 23.41
CA ALA A 456 8.30 -11.35 24.01
C ALA A 456 7.43 -10.60 22.98
N ALA A 457 8.05 -9.84 22.08
CA ALA A 457 7.36 -9.17 20.99
C ALA A 457 6.72 -10.18 20.01
N PHE A 458 7.43 -11.27 19.70
CA PHE A 458 6.90 -12.34 18.86
C PHE A 458 5.74 -13.09 19.51
N ARG A 459 5.85 -13.43 20.80
CA ARG A 459 4.74 -14.05 21.56
C ARG A 459 3.51 -13.15 21.59
N LEU A 460 3.69 -11.83 21.73
CA LEU A 460 2.58 -10.87 21.65
C LEU A 460 1.89 -10.93 20.29
N LEU A 461 2.64 -10.94 19.18
CA LEU A 461 2.06 -11.11 17.86
C LEU A 461 1.28 -12.43 17.77
N LEU A 462 1.88 -13.56 18.16
CA LEU A 462 1.21 -14.86 18.09
C LEU A 462 -0.08 -14.92 18.93
N SER A 463 -0.10 -14.29 20.10
CA SER A 463 -1.31 -14.23 20.95
C SER A 463 -2.49 -13.50 20.30
N LEU A 464 -2.21 -12.67 19.30
CA LEU A 464 -3.22 -11.93 18.54
C LEU A 464 -3.61 -12.64 17.23
N VAL A 465 -2.94 -13.72 16.86
CA VAL A 465 -3.37 -14.56 15.72
C VAL A 465 -4.55 -15.38 16.21
N PRO A 466 -5.77 -15.22 15.66
CA PRO A 466 -6.90 -16.03 16.06
C PRO A 466 -6.60 -17.52 15.77
N GLU A 467 -6.62 -18.34 16.83
CA GLU A 467 -6.70 -19.81 16.78
C GLU A 467 -8.07 -20.21 16.22
N ARG A 468 -8.33 -19.84 14.97
CA ARG A 468 -9.36 -20.53 14.20
C ARG A 468 -8.74 -21.84 13.80
N ASP A 469 -9.05 -22.86 14.60
CA ASP A 469 -8.80 -24.26 14.32
C ASP A 469 -9.33 -24.56 12.92
N ILE A 470 -8.39 -24.86 12.02
CA ILE A 470 -8.70 -25.48 10.72
C ILE A 470 -9.31 -26.88 10.97
N ALA A 471 -9.10 -27.45 12.17
CA ALA A 471 -9.59 -28.75 12.59
C ALA A 471 -11.12 -28.87 12.71
N SER A 472 -11.89 -27.77 12.73
CA SER A 472 -13.36 -27.86 12.75
C SER A 472 -13.99 -28.10 11.36
N GLY A 473 -13.20 -28.13 10.28
CA GLY A 473 -13.70 -28.33 8.91
C GLY A 473 -13.96 -29.79 8.51
N THR A 474 -13.46 -30.78 9.27
CA THR A 474 -13.65 -32.21 8.98
C THR A 474 -14.65 -32.89 9.91
N SER A 475 -15.24 -32.18 10.87
CA SER A 475 -16.27 -32.73 11.76
C SER A 475 -17.62 -32.77 11.03
N ARG A 476 -17.81 -33.85 10.27
CA ARG A 476 -19.08 -34.50 9.91
C ARG A 476 -20.15 -33.58 9.30
N LEU A 477 -20.13 -33.51 7.96
CA LEU A 477 -21.35 -33.37 7.16
C LEU A 477 -22.33 -34.48 7.57
N GLY A 478 -23.26 -34.16 8.46
CA GLY A 478 -24.50 -34.92 8.58
C GLY A 478 -25.27 -34.81 7.26
N PRO A 479 -25.78 -35.90 6.66
CA PRO A 479 -26.35 -35.90 5.30
C PRO A 479 -27.68 -35.15 5.09
N GLY A 480 -28.10 -34.26 6.00
CA GLY A 480 -29.51 -33.85 6.09
C GLY A 480 -29.85 -32.37 6.03
N ASP A 481 -28.88 -31.45 6.11
CA ASP A 481 -29.21 -30.03 6.27
C ASP A 481 -28.78 -29.20 5.05
N ASN A 482 -29.71 -29.05 4.10
CA ASN A 482 -29.64 -28.14 2.94
C ASN A 482 -29.72 -26.66 3.35
N GLY A 483 -29.19 -26.32 4.53
CA GLY A 483 -29.10 -24.96 5.04
C GLY A 483 -28.18 -24.14 4.14
N VAL A 484 -28.78 -23.34 3.26
CA VAL A 484 -28.16 -22.29 2.45
C VAL A 484 -27.00 -21.66 3.22
N LEU A 485 -25.77 -22.01 2.84
CA LEU A 485 -24.53 -21.41 3.34
C LEU A 485 -24.53 -19.95 2.91
N LEU A 486 -25.25 -19.10 3.63
CA LEU A 486 -25.20 -17.66 3.43
C LEU A 486 -23.73 -17.27 3.51
N PRO A 487 -23.16 -16.62 2.46
CA PRO A 487 -21.79 -16.17 2.45
C PRO A 487 -21.55 -15.40 3.73
N ARG A 488 -20.65 -15.93 4.57
CA ARG A 488 -20.34 -15.48 5.93
C ARG A 488 -20.22 -13.96 5.90
N THR A 489 -21.31 -13.29 6.25
CA THR A 489 -21.54 -11.91 5.85
C THR A 489 -20.72 -11.06 6.79
N TYR A 490 -19.48 -10.78 6.39
CA TYR A 490 -18.54 -9.85 7.03
C TYR A 490 -18.73 -9.76 8.55
N ALA A 491 -18.61 -10.91 9.24
CA ALA A 491 -18.53 -10.89 10.70
C ALA A 491 -17.41 -9.91 11.06
N PRO A 492 -17.67 -8.91 11.91
CA PRO A 492 -16.74 -7.82 12.17
C PRO A 492 -15.38 -8.43 12.45
N ALA A 493 -14.39 -8.08 11.61
CA ALA A 493 -13.09 -8.73 11.55
C ALA A 493 -12.60 -8.96 12.98
N ALA A 494 -12.51 -10.24 13.38
CA ALA A 494 -11.75 -10.61 14.57
C ALA A 494 -10.43 -9.86 14.48
N LYS A 495 -9.98 -9.31 15.60
CA LYS A 495 -8.83 -8.42 15.73
C LYS A 495 -7.58 -9.02 15.07
N THR A 496 -7.44 -8.86 13.75
CA THR A 496 -6.39 -9.48 12.95
C THR A 496 -5.14 -8.64 13.06
N ILE A 497 -3.99 -9.32 13.15
CA ILE A 497 -2.69 -8.71 12.96
C ILE A 497 -2.68 -8.04 11.59
N ASP A 498 -2.17 -6.82 11.54
CA ASP A 498 -2.03 -6.06 10.31
C ASP A 498 -0.58 -6.16 9.82
N THR A 499 -0.37 -6.09 8.49
CA THR A 499 0.96 -6.11 7.85
C THR A 499 1.90 -5.08 8.46
N HIS A 500 1.36 -3.92 8.86
CA HIS A 500 2.12 -2.86 9.51
C HIS A 500 2.78 -3.29 10.84
N ALA A 501 2.14 -4.14 11.64
CA ALA A 501 2.69 -4.62 12.90
C ALA A 501 3.88 -5.56 12.67
N VAL A 502 3.74 -6.48 11.70
CA VAL A 502 4.82 -7.40 11.28
C VAL A 502 5.98 -6.62 10.65
N ASN A 503 5.70 -5.66 9.78
CA ASN A 503 6.72 -4.78 9.19
C ASN A 503 7.46 -3.97 10.26
N SER A 504 6.77 -3.48 11.28
CA SER A 504 7.41 -2.77 12.40
C SER A 504 8.28 -3.71 13.24
N PHE A 505 7.87 -4.98 13.39
CA PHE A 505 8.70 -6.01 13.99
C PHE A 505 9.98 -6.24 13.18
N MET A 506 9.87 -6.46 11.87
CA MET A 506 11.02 -6.67 10.97
C MET A 506 11.97 -5.47 10.96
N VAL A 507 11.45 -4.23 10.94
CA VAL A 507 12.28 -3.02 11.04
C VAL A 507 13.02 -2.96 12.38
N SER A 508 12.36 -3.35 13.47
CA SER A 508 12.98 -3.35 14.79
C SER A 508 14.07 -4.43 14.88
N LEU A 509 13.81 -5.63 14.33
CA LEU A 509 14.80 -6.70 14.19
C LEU A 509 16.01 -6.26 13.35
N LEU A 510 15.77 -5.57 12.24
CA LEU A 510 16.82 -4.96 11.42
C LEU A 510 17.67 -3.96 12.21
N ARG A 511 17.04 -3.11 13.04
CA ARG A 511 17.75 -2.12 13.89
C ARG A 511 18.61 -2.78 14.96
N ILE A 512 18.15 -3.88 15.56
CA ILE A 512 18.94 -4.64 16.55
C ILE A 512 19.94 -5.62 15.89
N GLY A 513 19.99 -5.69 14.55
CA GLY A 513 20.96 -6.50 13.80
C GLY A 513 20.58 -7.97 13.62
N ARG A 514 19.32 -8.35 13.89
CA ARG A 514 18.78 -9.71 13.73
C ARG A 514 18.24 -9.93 12.32
N LEU A 515 19.16 -9.95 11.34
CA LEU A 515 18.84 -10.06 9.92
C LEU A 515 18.29 -11.44 9.55
N ASP A 516 18.81 -12.48 10.20
CA ASP A 516 18.34 -13.87 10.15
C ASP A 516 16.83 -13.98 10.40
N ALA A 517 16.36 -13.30 11.45
CA ALA A 517 14.94 -13.30 11.82
C ALA A 517 14.08 -12.57 10.79
N VAL A 518 14.61 -11.52 10.14
CA VAL A 518 13.89 -10.78 9.10
C VAL A 518 13.65 -11.68 7.88
N PHE A 519 14.67 -12.42 7.44
CA PHE A 519 14.54 -13.35 6.32
C PHE A 519 13.60 -14.52 6.65
N PHE A 520 13.74 -15.10 7.85
CA PHE A 520 12.85 -16.17 8.31
C PHE A 520 11.39 -15.71 8.35
N ILE A 521 11.13 -14.51 8.88
CA ILE A 521 9.79 -13.93 8.92
C ILE A 521 9.25 -13.77 7.50
N TRP A 522 10.02 -13.24 6.55
CA TRP A 522 9.57 -13.14 5.16
C TRP A 522 9.09 -14.48 4.60
N ASP A 523 9.87 -15.54 4.80
CA ASP A 523 9.56 -16.88 4.28
C ASP A 523 8.35 -17.54 4.98
N THR A 524 8.02 -17.13 6.20
CA THR A 524 6.96 -17.77 7.01
C THR A 524 5.77 -16.86 7.33
N MET A 525 5.80 -15.59 6.89
CA MET A 525 4.84 -14.54 7.27
C MET A 525 3.37 -14.89 6.98
N PRO A 526 2.99 -15.40 5.79
CA PRO A 526 1.61 -15.82 5.53
C PRO A 526 1.15 -16.97 6.44
N ARG A 527 2.06 -17.88 6.81
CA ARG A 527 1.73 -19.05 7.65
C ARG A 527 1.62 -18.70 9.13
N LEU A 528 2.59 -17.95 9.64
CA LEU A 528 2.66 -17.56 11.04
C LEU A 528 1.57 -16.54 11.40
N PHE A 529 1.44 -15.49 10.59
CA PHE A 529 0.62 -14.34 10.94
C PHE A 529 -0.71 -14.29 10.17
N ARG A 530 -0.89 -15.11 9.12
CA ARG A 530 -2.03 -15.01 8.18
C ARG A 530 -2.11 -13.63 7.52
N VAL A 531 -0.95 -13.07 7.22
CA VAL A 531 -0.78 -11.76 6.61
C VAL A 531 0.15 -11.89 5.42
N GLU A 532 -0.23 -11.32 4.29
CA GLU A 532 0.61 -11.27 3.09
C GLU A 532 1.65 -10.13 3.17
N PRO A 533 2.85 -10.34 2.60
CA PRO A 533 3.85 -9.28 2.51
C PRO A 533 3.39 -8.15 1.58
N ASP A 534 3.79 -6.92 1.90
CA ASP A 534 3.54 -5.72 1.09
C ASP A 534 4.85 -5.13 0.53
N SER A 535 4.76 -3.99 -0.17
CA SER A 535 5.94 -3.30 -0.72
C SER A 535 6.91 -2.82 0.36
N VAL A 536 6.40 -2.52 1.55
CA VAL A 536 7.24 -2.13 2.68
C VAL A 536 7.99 -3.35 3.23
N SER A 537 7.34 -4.52 3.33
CA SER A 537 7.97 -5.79 3.67
C SER A 537 9.15 -6.09 2.75
N LEU A 538 8.94 -5.99 1.43
CA LEU A 538 10.00 -6.24 0.44
C LEU A 538 11.12 -5.20 0.54
N ALA A 539 10.79 -3.92 0.74
CA ALA A 539 11.79 -2.89 0.96
C ALA A 539 12.62 -3.12 2.24
N ILE A 540 12.03 -3.69 3.30
CA ILE A 540 12.74 -4.07 4.53
C ILE A 540 13.69 -5.23 4.25
N VAL A 541 13.24 -6.25 3.52
CA VAL A 541 14.08 -7.41 3.13
C VAL A 541 15.26 -6.97 2.27
N LEU A 542 15.04 -6.13 1.25
CA LEU A 542 16.12 -5.57 0.42
C LEU A 542 17.14 -4.78 1.25
N LYS A 543 16.67 -3.99 2.21
CA LYS A 543 17.57 -3.29 3.16
C LYS A 543 18.31 -4.28 4.06
N ALA A 544 17.62 -5.28 4.59
CA ALA A 544 18.22 -6.31 5.45
C ALA A 544 19.33 -7.07 4.70
N ALA A 545 19.08 -7.45 3.44
CA ALA A 545 20.05 -8.07 2.56
C ALA A 545 21.29 -7.19 2.32
N ARG A 546 21.08 -5.88 2.08
CA ARG A 546 22.19 -4.91 1.99
C ARG A 546 23.01 -4.83 3.27
N TYR A 547 22.35 -4.81 4.43
CA TYR A 547 23.04 -4.83 5.73
C TYR A 547 23.76 -6.17 5.99
N ALA A 548 23.21 -7.27 5.47
CA ALA A 548 23.76 -8.61 5.60
C ALA A 548 25.11 -8.69 4.88
N ARG A 549 25.20 -8.16 3.65
CA ARG A 549 26.47 -8.05 2.91
C ARG A 549 27.54 -7.25 3.66
N LYS A 550 27.18 -6.22 4.41
CA LYS A 550 28.16 -5.47 5.24
C LYS A 550 28.64 -6.23 6.47
N ASN A 551 27.88 -7.22 6.93
CA ASN A 551 28.28 -8.08 8.02
C ASN A 551 29.03 -9.33 7.54
N GLU A 552 29.17 -9.53 6.22
CA GLU A 552 30.00 -10.60 5.66
C GLU A 552 31.46 -10.37 6.06
N GLY A 553 32.01 -11.30 6.84
CA GLY A 553 33.46 -11.36 7.02
C GLY A 553 34.12 -11.72 5.68
N ALA A 554 35.25 -11.10 5.35
CA ALA A 554 35.98 -11.34 4.09
C ALA A 554 36.21 -12.83 3.78
N LEU A 555 36.38 -13.65 4.82
CA LEU A 555 36.53 -15.10 4.71
C LEU A 555 35.25 -15.80 4.20
N GLN A 556 34.07 -15.40 4.69
CA GLN A 556 32.80 -15.99 4.26
C GLN A 556 32.49 -15.63 2.80
N VAL A 557 32.80 -14.38 2.40
CA VAL A 557 32.70 -13.92 1.01
C VAL A 557 33.55 -14.81 0.11
N ALA A 558 34.84 -14.99 0.46
CA ALA A 558 35.76 -15.81 -0.30
C ALA A 558 35.27 -17.27 -0.41
N ILE A 559 34.87 -17.90 0.70
CA ILE A 559 34.35 -19.29 0.69
C ILE A 559 33.13 -19.43 -0.24
N ALA A 560 32.23 -18.45 -0.24
CA ALA A 560 31.06 -18.44 -1.12
C ALA A 560 31.46 -18.26 -2.59
N ASP A 561 32.35 -17.30 -2.91
CA ASP A 561 32.80 -17.04 -4.29
C ASP A 561 33.56 -18.22 -4.90
N PHE A 562 34.32 -18.96 -4.09
CA PHE A 562 35.04 -20.15 -4.56
C PHE A 562 34.13 -21.37 -4.75
N GLY A 563 32.81 -21.26 -4.55
CA GLY A 563 31.89 -22.40 -4.61
C GLY A 563 32.13 -23.44 -3.51
N LEU A 564 32.99 -23.12 -2.54
CA LEU A 564 33.30 -23.95 -1.37
C LEU A 564 32.19 -23.89 -0.32
N GLY A 565 31.07 -23.22 -0.61
CA GLY A 565 29.86 -23.25 0.21
C GLY A 565 29.40 -24.68 0.53
N ARG A 566 29.69 -25.68 -0.32
CA ARG A 566 29.41 -27.11 -0.06
C ARG A 566 30.26 -27.72 1.06
N VAL A 567 31.37 -27.09 1.43
CA VAL A 567 32.28 -27.55 2.50
C VAL A 567 31.85 -27.01 3.87
N LEU A 568 31.04 -25.95 3.91
CA LEU A 568 30.44 -25.50 5.16
C LEU A 568 29.53 -26.60 5.75
N PRO A 569 29.43 -26.71 7.09
CA PRO A 569 28.67 -27.78 7.72
C PRO A 569 27.24 -27.84 7.18
N ARG A 570 26.96 -28.90 6.41
CA ARG A 570 25.68 -29.16 5.72
C ARG A 570 24.45 -29.07 6.62
N LYS A 571 24.64 -29.23 7.94
CA LYS A 571 23.59 -29.05 8.97
C LYS A 571 22.95 -27.66 8.95
N VAL A 572 23.70 -26.60 8.64
CA VAL A 572 23.12 -25.24 8.58
C VAL A 572 22.33 -25.03 7.29
N GLN A 573 22.82 -25.56 6.15
CA GLN A 573 22.13 -25.46 4.85
C GLN A 573 20.85 -26.29 4.81
N ALA A 574 20.88 -27.55 5.28
CA ALA A 574 19.69 -28.40 5.34
C ALA A 574 18.59 -27.77 6.21
N ALA A 575 18.95 -27.08 7.29
CA ALA A 575 17.99 -26.38 8.13
C ALA A 575 17.34 -25.16 7.45
N HIS A 576 17.94 -24.61 6.38
CA HIS A 576 17.43 -23.43 5.66
C HIS A 576 16.57 -23.79 4.45
N GLU A 577 16.85 -24.91 3.77
CA GLU A 577 16.09 -25.35 2.59
C GLU A 577 14.64 -25.72 2.94
N ASP A 578 14.37 -26.15 4.17
CA ASP A 578 13.04 -26.59 4.61
C ASP A 578 12.11 -25.46 5.09
N TRP A 579 12.56 -24.20 5.18
CA TRP A 579 11.75 -23.09 5.73
C TRP A 579 10.43 -22.87 4.99
N THR A 580 10.46 -23.07 3.67
CA THR A 580 9.29 -22.96 2.80
C THR A 580 8.34 -24.14 2.96
N ASN A 581 8.69 -25.21 3.68
CA ASN A 581 7.81 -26.37 3.89
C ASN A 581 7.40 -26.55 5.36
N LEU A 582 7.94 -25.74 6.28
CA LEU A 582 7.59 -25.82 7.70
C LEU A 582 6.10 -25.62 7.94
N GLY A 583 5.54 -26.50 8.79
CA GLY A 583 4.22 -26.32 9.37
C GLY A 583 4.18 -25.08 10.28
N LYS A 584 2.98 -24.61 10.62
CA LYS A 584 2.81 -23.39 11.44
C LYS A 584 3.51 -23.50 12.81
N ASP A 585 3.39 -24.65 13.48
CA ASP A 585 3.95 -24.85 14.81
C ASP A 585 5.48 -25.02 14.78
N GLU A 586 6.00 -25.67 13.74
CA GLU A 586 7.44 -25.79 13.50
C GLU A 586 8.05 -24.42 13.17
N ALA A 587 7.40 -23.63 12.31
CA ALA A 587 7.83 -22.27 12.00
C ALA A 587 7.82 -21.38 13.25
N LYS A 588 6.82 -21.57 14.14
CA LYS A 588 6.76 -20.87 15.43
C LYS A 588 7.91 -21.26 16.34
N ALA A 589 8.17 -22.56 16.51
CA ALA A 589 9.25 -23.06 17.35
C ALA A 589 10.63 -22.64 16.82
N ALA A 590 10.83 -22.71 15.50
CA ALA A 590 12.06 -22.27 14.83
C ALA A 590 12.31 -20.77 15.04
N LEU A 591 11.30 -19.91 14.86
CA LEU A 591 11.45 -18.48 15.11
C LEU A 591 11.68 -18.17 16.59
N GLN A 592 11.02 -18.87 17.51
CA GLN A 592 11.29 -18.73 18.96
C GLN A 592 12.73 -19.11 19.30
N ALA A 593 13.22 -20.24 18.80
CA ALA A 593 14.60 -20.68 19.01
C ALA A 593 15.60 -19.66 18.45
N LEU A 594 15.31 -19.12 17.26
CA LEU A 594 16.09 -18.06 16.65
C LEU A 594 16.13 -16.83 17.56
N LEU A 595 14.98 -16.36 18.08
CA LEU A 595 14.89 -15.15 18.89
C LEU A 595 15.41 -15.31 20.33
N ALA A 596 15.32 -16.51 20.92
CA ALA A 596 15.72 -16.81 22.29
C ALA A 596 17.24 -16.92 22.49
N THR A 597 18.01 -17.04 21.41
CA THR A 597 19.47 -17.15 21.51
C THR A 597 20.05 -15.83 22.00
N ASP A 598 20.42 -15.77 23.28
CA ASP A 598 21.05 -14.59 23.93
C ASP A 598 22.46 -14.30 23.40
N GLU A 599 23.11 -15.30 22.79
CA GLU A 599 24.36 -15.06 22.10
C GLU A 599 24.12 -14.08 20.96
N LYS A 600 24.92 -13.00 20.95
CA LYS A 600 25.02 -12.04 19.85
C LYS A 600 25.55 -12.76 18.62
N ARG A 601 24.75 -13.64 18.01
CA ARG A 601 25.03 -14.22 16.70
C ARG A 601 25.19 -13.05 15.77
N THR A 602 26.42 -12.85 15.30
CA THR A 602 26.71 -11.95 14.19
C THR A 602 25.81 -12.40 13.04
N GLY A 603 24.86 -11.54 12.65
CA GLY A 603 23.80 -11.88 11.71
C GLY A 603 24.37 -12.58 10.48
N THR A 604 23.78 -13.71 10.11
CA THR A 604 24.22 -14.48 8.94
C THR A 604 23.99 -13.65 7.70
N ALA A 605 25.00 -13.58 6.85
CA ALA A 605 24.85 -12.93 5.55
C ALA A 605 24.18 -13.82 4.49
N PHE A 606 23.90 -15.05 4.87
CA PHE A 606 23.26 -16.04 4.03
C PHE A 606 21.76 -16.06 4.27
N TRP A 607 21.01 -16.28 3.19
CA TRP A 607 19.59 -16.55 3.18
C TRP A 607 19.35 -17.74 2.24
N ARG A 608 18.67 -18.79 2.73
CA ARG A 608 18.48 -20.05 1.98
C ARG A 608 19.80 -20.68 1.51
N GLY A 609 20.86 -20.56 2.31
CA GLY A 609 22.20 -21.04 1.97
C GLY A 609 22.96 -20.23 0.90
N GLU A 610 22.31 -19.26 0.26
CA GLU A 610 22.89 -18.35 -0.74
C GLU A 610 23.18 -16.97 -0.12
N ARG A 611 23.89 -16.09 -0.84
CA ARG A 611 24.07 -14.69 -0.41
C ARG A 611 22.73 -13.98 -0.32
N ALA A 612 22.44 -13.36 0.83
CA ALA A 612 21.14 -12.74 1.06
C ALA A 612 20.79 -11.66 0.02
N GLY A 613 21.80 -10.93 -0.48
CA GLY A 613 21.61 -9.94 -1.54
C GLY A 613 21.14 -10.54 -2.86
N ALA A 614 21.77 -11.62 -3.32
CA ALA A 614 21.37 -12.31 -4.53
C ALA A 614 19.94 -12.85 -4.45
N VAL A 615 19.59 -13.50 -3.33
CA VAL A 615 18.23 -14.03 -3.09
C VAL A 615 17.19 -12.90 -3.08
N ALA A 616 17.48 -11.79 -2.39
CA ALA A 616 16.57 -10.65 -2.32
C ALA A 616 16.35 -9.97 -3.68
N LEU A 617 17.40 -9.85 -4.51
CA LEU A 617 17.29 -9.32 -5.87
C LEU A 617 16.47 -10.24 -6.78
N ARG A 618 16.67 -11.57 -6.68
CA ARG A 618 15.88 -12.58 -7.40
C ARG A 618 14.40 -12.47 -7.05
N ILE A 619 14.07 -12.45 -5.75
CA ILE A 619 12.70 -12.31 -5.26
C ILE A 619 12.08 -10.98 -5.74
N ALA A 620 12.80 -9.87 -5.69
CA ALA A 620 12.27 -8.59 -6.17
C ALA A 620 11.95 -8.62 -7.68
N SER A 621 12.82 -9.23 -8.49
CA SER A 621 12.59 -9.43 -9.92
C SER A 621 11.40 -10.35 -10.19
N GLU A 622 11.31 -11.47 -9.47
CA GLU A 622 10.22 -12.43 -9.58
C GLU A 622 8.87 -11.81 -9.19
N VAL A 623 8.81 -11.09 -8.06
CA VAL A 623 7.61 -10.37 -7.62
C VAL A 623 7.11 -9.42 -8.72
N LEU A 624 8.00 -8.63 -9.32
CA LEU A 624 7.61 -7.70 -10.37
C LEU A 624 7.21 -8.41 -11.67
N THR A 625 7.98 -9.38 -12.13
CA THR A 625 7.72 -10.05 -13.41
C THR A 625 6.56 -11.04 -13.34
N THR A 626 6.21 -11.54 -12.16
CA THR A 626 5.00 -12.35 -11.94
C THR A 626 3.76 -11.48 -11.86
N ASN A 627 3.84 -10.33 -11.18
CA ASN A 627 2.71 -9.38 -11.09
C ASN A 627 2.48 -8.61 -12.40
N TRP A 628 3.54 -8.38 -13.19
CA TRP A 628 3.54 -7.68 -14.48
C TRP A 628 4.41 -8.42 -15.49
N PRO A 629 3.88 -9.49 -16.12
CA PRO A 629 4.63 -10.30 -17.08
C PRO A 629 5.16 -9.50 -18.28
N GLU A 630 4.53 -8.37 -18.60
CA GLU A 630 4.99 -7.46 -19.66
C GLU A 630 6.40 -6.91 -19.39
N LEU A 631 6.84 -6.85 -18.13
CA LEU A 631 8.17 -6.36 -17.75
C LEU A 631 9.31 -7.21 -18.34
N ARG A 632 9.07 -8.51 -18.59
CA ARG A 632 10.06 -9.42 -19.18
C ARG A 632 10.45 -9.03 -20.61
N GLY A 633 9.60 -8.28 -21.32
CA GLY A 633 9.87 -7.84 -22.69
C GLY A 633 10.63 -6.51 -22.79
N PHE A 634 10.92 -5.84 -21.67
CA PHE A 634 11.59 -4.54 -21.70
C PHE A 634 13.11 -4.70 -21.75
N THR A 635 13.76 -3.86 -22.56
CA THR A 635 15.22 -3.75 -22.62
C THR A 635 15.70 -2.45 -21.97
N ALA A 636 16.94 -2.46 -21.45
CA ALA A 636 17.57 -1.27 -20.89
C ALA A 636 17.74 -0.20 -21.99
N PRO A 637 17.31 1.05 -21.78
CA PRO A 637 17.41 2.09 -22.80
C PRO A 637 18.86 2.51 -23.08
N PHE A 638 19.78 2.23 -22.14
CA PHE A 638 21.21 2.49 -22.23
C PHE A 638 21.98 1.36 -21.57
N GLN A 639 23.13 1.01 -22.12
CA GLN A 639 24.02 0.00 -21.57
C GLN A 639 25.09 0.65 -20.69
N ALA A 640 25.51 -0.07 -19.65
CA ALA A 640 26.63 0.32 -18.81
C ALA A 640 27.93 0.22 -19.63
N VAL A 641 28.92 1.03 -19.29
CA VAL A 641 30.27 0.88 -19.89
C VAL A 641 31.01 -0.26 -19.19
N ARG A 642 30.83 -0.39 -17.88
CA ARG A 642 31.42 -1.44 -17.04
C ARG A 642 30.34 -2.32 -16.45
N ARG A 643 30.69 -3.56 -16.10
CA ARG A 643 29.75 -4.43 -15.39
C ARG A 643 29.68 -4.03 -13.92
N ASN A 644 30.84 -3.83 -13.29
CA ASN A 644 30.95 -3.65 -11.85
C ASN A 644 31.69 -2.36 -11.48
N ALA A 645 31.39 -1.79 -10.31
CA ALA A 645 32.09 -0.59 -9.83
C ALA A 645 33.54 -0.88 -9.41
N GLY A 646 33.81 -2.09 -8.91
CA GLY A 646 35.14 -2.52 -8.46
C GLY A 646 36.20 -2.64 -9.56
N GLU A 647 35.79 -2.79 -10.82
CA GLU A 647 36.69 -2.91 -11.98
C GLU A 647 37.57 -1.66 -12.18
N GLN A 648 37.14 -0.49 -11.66
CA GLN A 648 37.94 0.74 -11.69
C GLN A 648 39.29 0.62 -10.97
N ALA A 649 39.38 -0.22 -9.94
CA ALA A 649 40.62 -0.39 -9.19
C ALA A 649 41.67 -1.23 -9.95
N THR A 650 41.23 -2.04 -10.92
CA THR A 650 42.06 -2.99 -11.64
C THR A 650 42.52 -2.42 -12.98
N SER A 651 43.31 -1.34 -12.94
CA SER A 651 44.07 -0.73 -14.06
C SER A 651 43.28 -0.24 -15.29
N PRO A 652 43.47 1.03 -15.73
CA PRO A 652 42.84 1.57 -16.96
C PRO A 652 43.23 0.83 -18.26
N MET A 653 44.25 -0.03 -18.25
CA MET A 653 44.57 -0.90 -19.39
C MET A 653 43.63 -2.10 -19.53
N SER A 654 43.08 -2.63 -18.43
CA SER A 654 42.10 -3.73 -18.50
C SER A 654 40.79 -3.25 -19.14
N ASP A 655 40.38 -2.01 -18.83
CA ASP A 655 39.25 -1.32 -19.47
C ASP A 655 39.41 -1.24 -20.99
N LEU A 656 40.62 -0.90 -21.48
CA LEU A 656 40.90 -0.88 -22.92
C LEU A 656 40.79 -2.28 -23.53
N LEU A 657 41.39 -3.29 -22.90
CA LEU A 657 41.35 -4.67 -23.40
C LEU A 657 39.93 -5.23 -23.40
N HIS A 658 39.12 -4.98 -22.36
CA HIS A 658 37.71 -5.35 -22.34
C HIS A 658 36.93 -4.64 -23.46
N SER A 659 37.21 -3.36 -23.74
CA SER A 659 36.54 -2.63 -24.81
C SER A 659 36.82 -3.17 -26.22
N PHE A 660 37.93 -3.89 -26.42
CA PHE A 660 38.24 -4.57 -27.68
C PHE A 660 37.82 -6.05 -27.71
N ALA A 661 37.77 -6.71 -26.55
CA ALA A 661 37.48 -8.14 -26.43
C ALA A 661 35.97 -8.46 -26.30
N SER A 662 35.13 -7.50 -25.90
CA SER A 662 33.68 -7.69 -25.78
C SER A 662 33.03 -8.00 -27.13
N HIS A 663 32.95 -9.28 -27.46
CA HIS A 663 32.12 -9.77 -28.57
C HIS A 663 30.64 -9.64 -28.16
N PRO A 664 29.77 -9.07 -29.00
CA PRO A 664 28.36 -8.81 -28.69
C PRO A 664 27.46 -10.06 -28.55
N GLY A 665 28.02 -11.24 -28.26
CA GLY A 665 27.30 -12.52 -28.23
C GLY A 665 27.38 -13.31 -26.92
N ASP A 666 28.34 -13.04 -26.03
CA ASP A 666 28.57 -13.85 -24.82
C ASP A 666 27.94 -13.27 -23.54
N ASP A 667 27.21 -12.15 -23.68
CA ASP A 667 26.38 -11.59 -22.62
C ASP A 667 25.02 -12.27 -22.59
N ALA A 668 24.99 -13.59 -22.35
CA ALA A 668 23.75 -14.23 -21.97
C ALA A 668 23.22 -13.48 -20.73
N PRO A 669 21.99 -12.92 -20.78
CA PRO A 669 21.48 -12.11 -19.70
C PRO A 669 21.52 -12.95 -18.43
N VAL A 670 22.04 -12.40 -17.33
CA VAL A 670 22.12 -13.07 -16.02
C VAL A 670 20.74 -13.65 -15.61
N GLU A 671 19.65 -13.11 -16.16
CA GLU A 671 18.28 -13.66 -16.05
C GLU A 671 18.11 -15.11 -16.55
N ALA A 672 18.83 -15.55 -17.60
CA ALA A 672 18.75 -16.91 -18.11
C ALA A 672 19.34 -17.94 -17.12
N ALA A 673 20.31 -17.53 -16.29
CA ALA A 673 20.90 -18.39 -15.27
C ALA A 673 19.96 -18.63 -14.07
N TYR A 674 18.97 -17.77 -13.85
CA TYR A 674 18.03 -17.88 -12.73
C TYR A 674 16.72 -18.62 -13.07
N GLY A 675 16.48 -18.95 -14.35
CA GLY A 675 15.15 -19.31 -14.84
C GLY A 675 14.63 -20.73 -14.56
N HIS A 676 15.44 -21.67 -14.08
CA HIS A 676 15.06 -23.10 -14.17
C HIS A 676 15.11 -23.95 -12.89
N LEU A 677 15.66 -23.48 -11.76
CA LEU A 677 15.94 -24.39 -10.64
C LEU A 677 15.05 -24.28 -9.40
N TYR A 678 14.09 -23.36 -9.36
CA TYR A 678 13.21 -23.22 -8.20
C TYR A 678 11.75 -23.08 -8.65
N HIS A 679 11.11 -24.22 -8.95
CA HIS A 679 9.66 -24.35 -8.84
C HIS A 679 9.27 -24.41 -7.35
N GLU A 680 9.68 -23.40 -6.56
CA GLU A 680 9.02 -23.18 -5.28
C GLU A 680 7.55 -22.91 -5.57
N GLU A 681 6.65 -23.48 -4.77
CA GLU A 681 5.21 -23.23 -4.77
C GLU A 681 4.97 -21.78 -5.18
N GLN A 682 4.31 -21.54 -6.33
CA GLN A 682 4.14 -20.22 -6.93
C GLN A 682 3.45 -19.29 -5.91
N ARG A 683 4.24 -18.67 -5.03
CA ARG A 683 3.74 -17.72 -4.04
C ARG A 683 3.48 -16.45 -4.81
N LEU A 684 2.21 -16.21 -5.06
CA LEU A 684 1.80 -15.07 -5.85
C LEU A 684 1.78 -13.83 -4.95
N TYR A 685 2.79 -12.98 -5.11
CA TYR A 685 2.97 -11.75 -4.33
C TYR A 685 2.09 -10.59 -4.83
N PHE A 686 0.81 -10.85 -5.11
CA PHE A 686 -0.07 -9.88 -5.76
C PHE A 686 -0.37 -8.63 -4.91
N GLY A 687 -0.22 -8.73 -3.59
CA GLY A 687 -0.35 -7.60 -2.67
C GLY A 687 0.79 -6.59 -2.76
N ILE A 688 1.91 -6.96 -3.38
CA ILE A 688 3.09 -6.11 -3.48
C ILE A 688 2.96 -5.16 -4.68
N VAL A 689 2.55 -3.91 -4.40
CA VAL A 689 2.62 -2.82 -5.38
C VAL A 689 3.88 -1.99 -5.15
N PRO A 690 4.82 -1.97 -6.10
CA PRO A 690 6.11 -1.35 -5.88
C PRO A 690 5.98 0.17 -5.70
N GLU A 691 6.52 0.66 -4.57
CA GLU A 691 6.61 2.08 -4.28
C GLU A 691 8.03 2.63 -4.52
N ASP A 692 8.16 3.96 -4.51
CA ASP A 692 9.44 4.68 -4.66
C ASP A 692 10.51 4.19 -3.66
N ASP A 693 10.10 3.95 -2.40
CA ASP A 693 11.01 3.50 -1.35
C ASP A 693 11.55 2.08 -1.58
N MET A 694 10.76 1.21 -2.21
CA MET A 694 11.18 -0.14 -2.58
C MET A 694 12.22 -0.10 -3.71
N PHE A 695 11.98 0.69 -4.76
CA PHE A 695 12.97 0.89 -5.84
C PHE A 695 14.26 1.51 -5.33
N ARG A 696 14.19 2.46 -4.40
CA ARG A 696 15.39 3.02 -3.76
C ARG A 696 16.18 1.97 -2.99
N ALA A 697 15.50 1.11 -2.22
CA ALA A 697 16.14 -0.02 -1.54
C ALA A 697 16.76 -1.01 -2.52
N TRP A 698 16.10 -1.25 -3.66
CA TRP A 698 16.60 -2.11 -4.73
C TRP A 698 17.85 -1.52 -5.40
N PHE A 699 17.85 -0.23 -5.77
CA PHE A 699 19.05 0.42 -6.33
C PHE A 699 20.24 0.40 -5.37
N ASP A 700 19.96 0.62 -4.08
CA ASP A 700 20.98 0.54 -3.04
C ASP A 700 21.54 -0.89 -2.87
N LEU A 701 20.72 -1.92 -3.06
CA LEU A 701 21.15 -3.30 -3.02
C LEU A 701 21.90 -3.70 -4.31
N LEU A 702 21.44 -3.28 -5.49
CA LEU A 702 22.13 -3.54 -6.75
C LEU A 702 23.52 -2.95 -6.78
N ALA A 703 23.68 -1.72 -6.32
CA ALA A 703 24.99 -1.10 -6.24
C ALA A 703 25.91 -1.83 -5.26
N GLU A 704 25.35 -2.36 -4.18
CA GLU A 704 26.11 -3.18 -3.25
C GLU A 704 26.45 -4.52 -3.89
N GLU A 705 25.52 -5.19 -4.59
CA GLU A 705 25.70 -6.48 -5.28
C GLU A 705 26.37 -6.41 -6.66
N ASP A 706 27.09 -5.32 -6.94
CA ASP A 706 27.76 -5.06 -8.23
C ASP A 706 26.82 -5.09 -9.46
N GLY A 707 25.50 -5.14 -9.26
CA GLY A 707 24.45 -5.12 -10.27
C GLY A 707 24.03 -3.72 -10.73
N ALA A 708 24.87 -2.70 -10.52
CA ALA A 708 24.57 -1.33 -10.93
C ALA A 708 24.27 -1.22 -12.44
N ALA A 709 24.83 -2.13 -13.25
CA ALA A 709 24.53 -2.34 -14.68
C ALA A 709 23.02 -2.37 -15.02
N GLN A 710 22.17 -2.82 -14.08
CA GLN A 710 20.74 -3.04 -14.30
C GLN A 710 19.87 -1.80 -14.00
N ILE A 711 20.43 -0.73 -13.44
CA ILE A 711 19.67 0.46 -13.02
C ILE A 711 18.79 1.05 -14.16
N PRO A 712 19.26 1.20 -15.42
CA PRO A 712 18.43 1.73 -16.50
C PRO A 712 17.22 0.86 -16.85
N LEU A 713 17.34 -0.48 -16.74
CA LEU A 713 16.23 -1.40 -16.96
C LEU A 713 15.15 -1.19 -15.89
N ILE A 714 15.57 -1.13 -14.63
CA ILE A 714 14.63 -0.96 -13.50
C ILE A 714 13.98 0.43 -13.51
N LEU A 715 14.70 1.47 -13.93
CA LEU A 715 14.08 2.79 -14.19
C LEU A 715 13.02 2.72 -15.31
N THR A 716 13.21 1.84 -16.29
CA THR A 716 12.24 1.60 -17.36
C THR A 716 11.01 0.87 -16.85
N TRP A 717 11.18 -0.14 -15.99
CA TRP A 717 10.08 -0.79 -15.27
C TRP A 717 9.31 0.21 -14.41
N MET A 718 10.01 1.02 -13.62
CA MET A 718 9.42 2.06 -12.78
C MET A 718 8.59 3.07 -13.60
N ARG A 719 9.08 3.45 -14.80
CA ARG A 719 8.36 4.29 -15.76
C ARG A 719 7.12 3.61 -16.35
N TYR A 720 7.22 2.33 -16.69
CA TYR A 720 6.11 1.55 -17.21
C TYR A 720 4.98 1.45 -16.18
N LEU A 721 5.33 1.07 -14.95
CA LEU A 721 4.43 0.92 -13.81
C LEU A 721 3.86 2.24 -13.28
N LYS A 722 4.25 3.38 -13.87
CA LYS A 722 3.83 4.74 -13.47
C LYS A 722 4.19 5.10 -12.03
N VAL A 723 5.21 4.44 -11.46
CA VAL A 723 5.74 4.81 -10.15
C VAL A 723 6.56 6.08 -10.32
N ARG A 724 6.16 7.16 -9.63
CA ARG A 724 6.85 8.45 -9.73
C ARG A 724 8.05 8.46 -8.78
N PRO A 725 9.29 8.46 -9.31
CA PRO A 725 10.45 8.47 -8.43
C PRO A 725 10.59 9.79 -7.70
N SER A 726 11.04 9.75 -6.45
CA SER A 726 11.49 10.96 -5.75
C SER A 726 12.85 11.42 -6.28
N ARG A 727 13.18 12.69 -6.02
CA ARG A 727 14.53 13.21 -6.32
C ARG A 727 15.61 12.42 -5.60
N ASP A 728 15.33 11.91 -4.40
CA ASP A 728 16.26 11.10 -3.63
C ASP A 728 16.52 9.74 -4.31
N THR A 729 15.47 9.07 -4.77
CA THR A 729 15.59 7.80 -5.51
C THR A 729 16.35 7.98 -6.82
N LEU A 730 16.03 9.01 -7.61
CA LEU A 730 16.78 9.31 -8.84
C LEU A 730 18.23 9.69 -8.54
N ALA A 731 18.50 10.44 -7.48
CA ALA A 731 19.86 10.78 -7.07
C ALA A 731 20.65 9.52 -6.70
N THR A 732 20.07 8.61 -5.92
CA THR A 732 20.66 7.30 -5.60
C THR A 732 20.94 6.48 -6.86
N ALA A 733 19.95 6.34 -7.75
CA ALA A 733 20.11 5.60 -9.00
C ALA A 733 21.22 6.19 -9.89
N LEU A 734 21.26 7.52 -10.04
CA LEU A 734 22.28 8.20 -10.85
C LEU A 734 23.68 8.15 -10.22
N VAL A 735 23.80 8.27 -8.90
CA VAL A 735 25.10 8.15 -8.22
C VAL A 735 25.69 6.76 -8.46
N HIS A 736 24.91 5.71 -8.23
CA HIS A 736 25.35 4.33 -8.45
C HIS A 736 25.62 4.03 -9.93
N TRP A 737 24.77 4.51 -10.83
CA TRP A 737 24.98 4.37 -12.27
C TRP A 737 26.23 5.12 -12.77
N GLY A 738 26.53 6.26 -12.17
CA GLY A 738 27.74 7.03 -12.47
C GLY A 738 29.00 6.19 -12.28
N GLU A 739 29.04 5.33 -11.26
CA GLU A 739 30.22 4.49 -10.96
C GLU A 739 30.55 3.52 -12.10
N VAL A 740 29.52 2.97 -12.78
CA VAL A 740 29.69 2.04 -13.91
C VAL A 740 29.67 2.70 -15.29
N THR A 741 29.46 4.02 -15.36
CA THR A 741 29.40 4.76 -16.65
C THR A 741 30.39 5.89 -16.82
N PHE A 742 30.99 6.42 -15.76
CA PHE A 742 32.05 7.40 -15.91
C PHE A 742 33.32 6.72 -16.44
N GLU A 743 33.57 6.93 -17.73
CA GLU A 743 34.86 6.73 -18.37
C GLU A 743 35.84 7.84 -17.93
N GLY A 744 37.14 7.54 -17.99
CA GLY A 744 38.17 8.56 -17.78
C GLY A 744 37.95 9.76 -18.73
N PRO A 745 38.17 11.02 -18.29
CA PRO A 745 37.89 12.22 -19.10
C PRO A 745 38.53 12.21 -20.50
N TRP A 746 39.64 11.49 -20.65
CA TRP A 746 40.36 11.31 -21.91
C TRP A 746 39.61 10.44 -22.92
N ILE A 747 39.06 9.29 -22.50
CA ILE A 747 38.32 8.36 -23.37
C ILE A 747 37.04 9.03 -23.88
N GLN A 748 36.37 9.79 -23.01
CA GLN A 748 35.17 10.53 -23.37
C GLN A 748 35.45 11.60 -24.45
N ARG A 749 36.61 12.28 -24.39
CA ARG A 749 37.03 13.24 -25.42
C ARG A 749 37.36 12.55 -26.75
N LEU A 750 38.04 11.40 -26.71
CA LEU A 750 38.40 10.64 -27.90
C LEU A 750 37.18 10.10 -28.66
N ARG A 751 36.13 9.67 -27.95
CA ARG A 751 34.90 9.13 -28.58
C ARG A 751 33.99 10.21 -29.16
N GLY A 752 34.19 11.50 -28.86
CA GLY A 752 33.44 12.62 -29.43
C GLY A 752 31.92 12.61 -29.21
N GLY A 753 31.39 11.70 -28.38
CA GLY A 753 29.96 11.44 -28.20
C GLY A 753 29.43 11.81 -26.81
N GLU A 754 28.12 11.97 -26.71
CA GLU A 754 27.46 12.14 -25.41
C GLU A 754 27.61 10.88 -24.55
N SER A 755 28.05 11.02 -23.29
CA SER A 755 28.19 9.87 -22.40
C SER A 755 26.85 9.19 -22.15
N GLN A 756 26.88 7.88 -21.92
CA GLN A 756 25.68 7.11 -21.58
C GLN A 756 24.97 7.67 -20.34
N TYR A 757 25.74 8.21 -19.38
CA TYR A 757 25.21 8.95 -18.24
C TYR A 757 24.37 10.18 -18.65
N ILE A 758 24.87 11.02 -19.58
CA ILE A 758 24.15 12.21 -20.07
C ILE A 758 22.89 11.78 -20.84
N LYS A 759 22.96 10.71 -21.64
CA LYS A 759 21.80 10.18 -22.37
C LYS A 759 20.71 9.69 -21.42
N LEU A 760 21.06 8.94 -20.37
CA LEU A 760 20.13 8.53 -19.33
C LEU A 760 19.54 9.74 -18.61
N LEU A 761 20.35 10.73 -18.24
CA LEU A 761 19.87 11.94 -17.58
C LEU A 761 18.87 12.72 -18.45
N LYS A 762 19.11 12.83 -19.76
CA LYS A 762 18.17 13.44 -20.71
C LYS A 762 16.87 12.63 -20.81
N TRP A 763 16.95 11.31 -20.84
CA TRP A 763 15.78 10.42 -20.85
C TRP A 763 14.95 10.57 -19.57
N ILE A 764 15.59 10.59 -18.40
CA ILE A 764 14.93 10.85 -17.10
C ILE A 764 14.30 12.24 -17.11
N THR A 765 15.02 13.26 -17.58
CA THR A 765 14.51 14.64 -17.67
C THR A 765 13.26 14.73 -18.52
N LYS A 766 13.20 13.99 -19.65
CA LYS A 766 12.00 13.90 -20.49
C LYS A 766 10.85 13.17 -19.79
N TRP A 767 11.16 12.16 -18.99
CA TRP A 767 10.15 11.39 -18.26
C TRP A 767 9.56 12.15 -17.07
N VAL A 768 10.38 12.66 -16.13
CA VAL A 768 9.89 13.26 -14.87
C VAL A 768 9.76 14.79 -14.94
N GLY A 769 10.32 15.42 -15.97
CA GLY A 769 10.40 16.88 -16.11
C GLY A 769 11.57 17.49 -15.33
N ARG A 770 12.12 18.61 -15.82
CA ARG A 770 13.31 19.29 -15.26
C ARG A 770 13.20 19.58 -13.76
N GLU A 771 12.01 19.94 -13.28
CA GLU A 771 11.79 20.24 -11.86
C GLU A 771 11.92 19.01 -10.95
N ASN A 772 11.72 17.80 -11.45
CA ASN A 772 11.79 16.59 -10.64
C ASN A 772 13.12 15.83 -10.79
N VAL A 773 14.03 16.33 -11.63
CA VAL A 773 15.39 15.81 -11.72
C VAL A 773 16.15 16.20 -10.43
N PRO A 774 16.98 15.30 -9.86
CA PRO A 774 17.77 15.61 -8.69
C PRO A 774 18.72 16.79 -8.94
N GLY A 775 18.73 17.75 -8.01
CA GLY A 775 19.69 18.84 -8.04
C GLY A 775 21.02 18.45 -7.39
N ARG A 776 22.01 19.35 -7.45
CA ARG A 776 23.34 19.15 -6.83
C ARG A 776 23.25 18.74 -5.35
N ASN A 777 22.33 19.34 -4.59
CA ASN A 777 22.13 19.02 -3.17
C ASN A 777 21.60 17.59 -2.96
N ASP A 778 20.73 17.11 -3.84
CA ASP A 778 20.16 15.76 -3.75
C ASP A 778 21.22 14.71 -4.10
N THR A 779 21.98 14.95 -5.18
CA THR A 779 23.13 14.13 -5.57
C THR A 779 24.20 14.08 -4.49
N GLN A 780 24.54 15.23 -3.87
CA GLN A 780 25.51 15.27 -2.77
C GLN A 780 25.02 14.50 -1.54
N LYS A 781 23.72 14.59 -1.19
CA LYS A 781 23.14 13.79 -0.10
C LYS A 781 23.20 12.29 -0.42
N ALA A 782 22.88 11.90 -1.65
CA ALA A 782 22.99 10.51 -2.09
C ALA A 782 24.44 10.03 -2.02
N LEU A 783 25.40 10.82 -2.50
CA LEU A 783 26.83 10.50 -2.44
C LEU A 783 27.34 10.37 -0.99
N MET A 784 26.93 11.28 -0.10
CA MET A 784 27.24 11.18 1.34
C MET A 784 26.61 9.93 1.97
N ARG A 785 25.42 9.51 1.53
CA ARG A 785 24.80 8.26 1.97
C ARG A 785 25.62 7.05 1.51
N VAL A 786 25.98 6.99 0.23
CA VAL A 786 26.83 5.91 -0.31
C VAL A 786 28.16 5.84 0.44
N LYS A 787 28.82 6.99 0.64
CA LYS A 787 30.06 7.11 1.42
C LYS A 787 29.87 6.61 2.85
N TRP A 788 28.85 7.10 3.55
CA TRP A 788 28.56 6.68 4.93
C TRP A 788 28.32 5.17 5.04
N PHE A 789 27.58 4.57 4.09
CA PHE A 789 27.34 3.12 4.09
C PHE A 789 28.62 2.31 3.80
N ARG A 790 29.52 2.79 2.94
CA ARG A 790 30.84 2.17 2.71
C ARG A 790 31.71 2.24 3.96
N GLU A 791 31.73 3.39 4.62
CA GLU A 791 32.51 3.63 5.84
C GLU A 791 31.93 2.88 7.06
N LEU A 792 30.61 2.65 7.12
CA LEU A 792 29.97 1.95 8.23
C LEU A 792 30.56 0.56 8.50
N GLY A 793 30.93 -0.15 7.42
CA GLY A 793 31.62 -1.44 7.52
C GLY A 793 32.97 -1.30 8.22
N GLN A 794 33.73 -0.26 7.90
CA GLN A 794 35.03 0.02 8.51
C GLN A 794 34.89 0.41 10.00
N PHE A 795 33.93 1.28 10.34
CA PHE A 795 33.70 1.69 11.73
C PHE A 795 33.26 0.53 12.61
N ARG A 796 32.41 -0.37 12.11
CA ARG A 796 31.99 -1.56 12.86
C ARG A 796 33.13 -2.55 13.02
N ALA A 797 33.87 -2.85 11.95
CA ALA A 797 35.05 -3.72 12.02
C ALA A 797 36.06 -3.19 13.06
N LYS A 798 36.31 -1.87 13.06
CA LYS A 798 37.16 -1.21 14.05
C LYS A 798 36.60 -1.36 15.47
N ARG A 799 35.32 -1.06 15.70
CA ARG A 799 34.70 -1.17 17.03
C ARG A 799 34.69 -2.61 17.56
N VAL A 800 34.48 -3.60 16.69
CA VAL A 800 34.55 -5.03 17.07
C VAL A 800 35.99 -5.42 17.43
N ALA A 801 36.97 -4.95 16.66
CA ALA A 801 38.38 -5.17 16.99
C ALA A 801 38.78 -4.49 18.31
N ASP A 802 38.27 -3.29 18.58
CA ASP A 802 38.52 -2.56 19.84
C ASP A 802 37.90 -3.29 21.03
N ILE A 803 36.65 -3.76 20.94
CA ILE A 803 35.99 -4.57 21.99
C ILE A 803 36.70 -5.92 22.20
N ALA A 804 37.18 -6.56 21.12
CA ALA A 804 37.92 -7.81 21.23
C ALA A 804 39.28 -7.61 21.91
N LYS A 805 39.97 -6.50 21.63
CA LYS A 805 41.20 -6.10 22.34
C LYS A 805 40.95 -5.79 23.81
N GLU A 806 39.89 -5.04 24.13
CA GLU A 806 39.49 -4.78 25.52
C GLU A 806 39.21 -6.07 26.30
N ARG A 807 38.60 -7.07 25.66
CA ARG A 807 38.33 -8.39 26.26
C ARG A 807 39.55 -9.32 26.34
N PHE A 808 40.58 -9.10 25.53
CA PHE A 808 41.81 -9.89 25.55
C PHE A 808 42.83 -9.33 26.56
N ASN A 809 42.72 -8.03 26.87
CA ASN A 809 43.55 -7.35 27.86
C ASN A 809 42.98 -7.40 29.29
N LEU A 810 41.73 -7.85 29.45
CA LEU A 810 41.09 -8.24 30.72
C LEU A 810 41.21 -9.75 30.89
#